data_AF-A0A850S9Q5-F1
#
_entry.id   AF-A0A850S9Q5-F1
#
_cell.length_a   1.000
_cell.length_b   1.000
_cell.length_c   1.000
_cell.angle_alpha   90.00
_cell.angle_beta   90.00
_cell.angle_gamma   90.00
#
_symmetry.space_group_name_H-M   'P 1'
#
loop_
_entity.id
_entity.type
_entity.pdbx_description
1 polymer ?
#
loop_
_entity_poly.entity_id
_entity_poly.type
_entity_poly.pdbx_seq_one_letter_code
_entity_poly.pdbx_strand_id
1 'polypeptide(L)'
;MHTRLASGVLLAAILAFSIASMAVAARPAFAQSETKGQSWSSMNTLAGDAEKTFETDKAGALAKLDQAEEKYNSAFRATAFEVDNATGQAMDKAFVDMRAAINSGSKIDVMLNKQVIDKLTYKVAFMKIQKSLSEATSQPLRQAKVNEAAGWYTVMTVKFKYDQTPTESSQAMAALQADSSKLQELTPVIIDGLKAQFLLKVREEIVEAVGALEKTPADTLNAQKFTQEGTMYYRTLQPDVAAKIGAEDEAELSHELDELMEASAAGDLAKAQEVAAELSALLDAYEGKESTGIAGALNTMKDMLTLVDDEYSAAVANGQIVDQQEYDEAVLFLERATDAFNGARSSLEATGSAAAGELEDDLATIATLVQGKADPSEVRQVVQHALAEIETIRAAAGGSAEFAANVEFIRGHLEKAIENKNANRIPLAAAHAGHPVEEVYSLITVPLSSADAELDEQLDSALVTLANSIDTLSASEVESAVADINAMLDDAMAAVVGNESSKPEFGAMVVVLLLQTAEVEYGEAVANGQIVEEIEYQDASAFMHRAVVVFEGVRGGMDEHEAEEIDEFFAQLNSAVSAKAEPEQINTLLGGIIHELDEVFALGVEDSEELDGWGYIDHIKELLDEAVEHYKAGNAAEARALAIEAYLDNYEFIEADIAEEDRPLMEKVEIDMRVELVQMIDQGRPASEVESHVEQIKTDLEVARAVVTPEFPVAAVAAALAVGGAVAYTRFRTSFGRRA
;
A
#
# COMPACT_ATOMS: atom_id res chain seq x y z
N MET A 1 42.16 48.07 32.05
CA MET A 1 41.42 47.28 33.06
C MET A 1 39.94 47.48 32.75
N HIS A 2 39.09 46.50 32.44
CA HIS A 2 39.24 45.09 32.10
C HIS A 2 38.14 44.78 31.08
N THR A 3 38.50 43.91 30.16
CA THR A 3 37.77 43.31 29.04
C THR A 3 36.62 42.39 29.47
N ARG A 4 35.55 42.30 28.66
CA ARG A 4 35.16 41.09 27.88
C ARG A 4 33.73 41.15 27.29
N LEU A 5 33.64 40.62 26.06
CA LEU A 5 32.59 39.80 25.42
C LEU A 5 31.18 40.40 25.27
N ALA A 6 30.38 40.10 24.24
CA ALA A 6 30.54 39.53 22.91
C ALA A 6 29.14 39.57 22.26
N SER A 7 29.14 39.57 20.93
CA SER A 7 28.02 39.52 19.99
C SER A 7 26.77 38.74 20.42
N GLY A 8 25.61 39.35 20.19
CA GLY A 8 24.29 38.73 20.33
C GLY A 8 23.36 39.13 19.18
N VAL A 9 22.94 38.10 18.45
CA VAL A 9 21.62 37.85 17.86
C VAL A 9 21.14 38.69 16.66
N LEU A 10 20.61 37.91 15.72
CA LEU A 10 20.18 38.13 14.35
C LEU A 10 18.72 38.62 14.29
N LEU A 11 18.44 39.39 13.22
CA LEU A 11 17.19 39.48 12.45
C LEU A 11 15.88 39.89 13.16
N ALA A 12 15.50 41.15 12.95
CA ALA A 12 14.12 41.55 12.68
C ALA A 12 14.14 42.72 11.68
N ALA A 13 13.78 42.47 10.42
CA ALA A 13 13.49 43.53 9.47
C ALA A 13 12.43 43.04 8.47
N ILE A 14 11.25 43.61 8.64
CA ILE A 14 10.07 43.54 7.79
C ILE A 14 10.42 44.00 6.37
N LEU A 15 10.05 43.20 5.37
CA LEU A 15 9.86 43.68 4.00
C LEU A 15 8.65 42.98 3.37
N ALA A 16 7.56 43.73 3.31
CA ALA A 16 6.43 43.47 2.45
C ALA A 16 6.87 43.59 0.98
N PHE A 17 6.63 42.54 0.18
CA PHE A 17 6.67 42.61 -1.28
C PHE A 17 5.35 42.09 -1.86
N SER A 18 4.47 43.07 -2.10
CA SER A 18 3.62 43.28 -3.27
C SER A 18 3.22 42.07 -4.12
N ILE A 19 1.93 41.72 -4.01
CA ILE A 19 1.14 41.01 -5.02
C ILE A 19 1.23 41.79 -6.34
N ALA A 20 1.83 41.20 -7.35
CA ALA A 20 1.85 41.77 -8.70
C ALA A 20 0.48 41.56 -9.36
N SER A 21 -0.35 42.61 -9.35
CA SER A 21 -1.49 42.73 -10.26
C SER A 21 -0.98 42.86 -11.70
N MET A 22 -1.05 41.79 -12.48
CA MET A 22 -0.91 41.87 -13.94
C MET A 22 -2.25 42.34 -14.53
N ALA A 23 -2.32 43.63 -14.85
CA ALA A 23 -3.40 44.19 -15.65
C ALA A 23 -3.30 43.64 -17.09
N VAL A 24 -4.12 42.64 -17.41
CA VAL A 24 -4.35 42.19 -18.78
C VAL A 24 -5.09 43.31 -19.52
N ALA A 25 -4.50 43.79 -20.61
CA ALA A 25 -5.14 44.71 -21.54
C ALA A 25 -6.46 44.09 -22.04
N ALA A 26 -7.55 44.85 -21.90
CA ALA A 26 -8.90 44.47 -22.30
C ALA A 26 -8.94 43.96 -23.75
N ARG A 27 -9.05 42.64 -23.90
CA ARG A 27 -9.63 41.96 -25.07
C ARG A 27 -11.12 41.75 -24.79
N PRO A 28 -11.99 41.68 -25.81
CA PRO A 28 -13.44 41.57 -25.58
C PRO A 28 -13.75 40.35 -24.72
N ALA A 29 -14.61 40.54 -23.72
CA ALA A 29 -15.06 39.50 -22.80
C ALA A 29 -15.82 38.42 -23.58
N PHE A 30 -15.11 37.37 -24.01
CA PHE A 30 -15.71 36.06 -24.16
C PHE A 30 -15.95 35.57 -22.73
N ALA A 31 -17.21 35.30 -22.37
CA ALA A 31 -17.51 34.65 -21.11
C ALA A 31 -16.68 33.36 -21.02
N GLN A 32 -15.87 33.19 -19.98
CA GLN A 32 -15.27 31.90 -19.68
C GLN A 32 -16.40 30.87 -19.59
N SER A 33 -16.30 29.78 -20.34
CA SER A 33 -17.23 28.66 -20.21
C SER A 33 -17.17 28.12 -18.78
N GLU A 34 -18.32 27.82 -18.18
CA GLU A 34 -18.40 27.16 -16.87
C GLU A 34 -17.51 25.91 -16.85
N THR A 35 -16.76 25.70 -15.76
CA THR A 35 -15.99 24.46 -15.56
C THR A 35 -16.92 23.27 -15.33
N LYS A 36 -16.40 22.04 -15.41
CA LYS A 36 -17.17 20.84 -15.07
C LYS A 36 -17.61 20.86 -13.61
N GLY A 37 -16.73 21.27 -12.69
CA GLY A 37 -17.06 21.47 -11.28
C GLY A 37 -18.19 22.48 -11.05
N GLN A 38 -18.18 23.62 -11.75
CA GLN A 38 -19.28 24.60 -11.67
C GLN A 38 -20.59 24.04 -12.23
N SER A 39 -20.51 23.28 -13.32
CA SER A 39 -21.67 22.62 -13.93
C SER A 39 -22.29 21.58 -12.99
N TRP A 40 -21.45 20.75 -12.34
CA TRP A 40 -21.89 19.79 -11.34
C TRP A 40 -22.50 20.49 -10.12
N SER A 41 -21.82 21.50 -9.55
CA SER A 41 -22.32 22.24 -8.38
C SER A 41 -23.69 22.89 -8.65
N SER A 42 -23.88 23.48 -9.84
CA SER A 42 -25.17 24.03 -10.26
C SER A 42 -26.23 22.94 -10.40
N MET A 43 -25.90 21.80 -11.01
CA MET A 43 -26.81 20.68 -11.19
C MET A 43 -27.25 20.10 -9.83
N ASN A 44 -26.30 19.85 -8.93
CA ASN A 44 -26.55 19.30 -7.61
C ASN A 44 -27.39 20.26 -6.75
N THR A 45 -27.08 21.56 -6.80
CA THR A 45 -27.87 22.59 -6.10
C THR A 45 -29.32 22.59 -6.58
N LEU A 46 -29.56 22.52 -7.90
CA LEU A 46 -30.91 22.51 -8.46
C LEU A 46 -31.69 21.23 -8.07
N ALA A 47 -31.04 20.06 -8.12
CA ALA A 47 -31.65 18.80 -7.70
C ALA A 47 -31.96 18.80 -6.18
N GLY A 48 -31.03 19.25 -5.35
CA GLY A 48 -31.25 19.40 -3.91
C GLY A 48 -32.31 20.45 -3.58
N ASP A 49 -32.41 21.52 -4.35
CA ASP A 49 -33.47 22.51 -4.22
C ASP A 49 -34.85 21.94 -4.59
N ALA A 50 -34.92 21.01 -5.54
CA ALA A 50 -36.15 20.27 -5.84
C ALA A 50 -36.55 19.36 -4.67
N GLU A 51 -35.59 18.61 -4.13
CA GLU A 51 -35.76 17.77 -2.93
C GLU A 51 -36.22 18.58 -1.70
N LYS A 52 -35.64 19.76 -1.46
CA LYS A 52 -36.01 20.60 -0.31
C LYS A 52 -37.41 21.21 -0.43
N THR A 53 -37.93 21.38 -1.65
CA THR A 53 -39.16 22.16 -1.88
C THR A 53 -40.36 21.35 -2.34
N PHE A 54 -40.23 20.11 -2.81
CA PHE A 54 -41.33 19.37 -3.43
C PHE A 54 -42.56 19.16 -2.53
N GLU A 55 -42.38 19.07 -1.21
CA GLU A 55 -43.50 18.91 -0.26
C GLU A 55 -44.38 20.16 -0.17
N THR A 56 -43.82 21.34 -0.46
CA THR A 56 -44.49 22.64 -0.32
C THR A 56 -44.80 23.31 -1.66
N ASP A 57 -43.99 23.07 -2.69
CA ASP A 57 -44.14 23.59 -4.05
C ASP A 57 -43.70 22.54 -5.08
N LYS A 58 -44.61 21.62 -5.42
CA LYS A 58 -44.36 20.58 -6.43
C LYS A 58 -44.02 21.17 -7.81
N ALA A 59 -44.67 22.25 -8.21
CA ALA A 59 -44.45 22.84 -9.54
C ALA A 59 -43.07 23.48 -9.63
N GLY A 60 -42.65 24.22 -8.59
CA GLY A 60 -41.30 24.77 -8.47
C GLY A 60 -40.23 23.69 -8.40
N ALA A 61 -40.47 22.61 -7.64
CA ALA A 61 -39.54 21.49 -7.55
C ALA A 61 -39.35 20.78 -8.90
N LEU A 62 -40.44 20.53 -9.64
CA LEU A 62 -40.36 19.97 -11.00
C LEU A 62 -39.56 20.88 -11.95
N ALA A 63 -39.80 22.19 -11.90
CA ALA A 63 -39.07 23.14 -12.74
C ALA A 63 -37.56 23.19 -12.41
N LYS A 64 -37.19 23.05 -11.14
CA LYS A 64 -35.79 22.94 -10.71
C LYS A 64 -35.15 21.63 -11.16
N LEU A 65 -35.87 20.51 -11.06
CA LEU A 65 -35.41 19.22 -11.55
C LEU A 65 -35.21 19.23 -13.06
N ASP A 66 -36.10 19.87 -13.82
CA ASP A 66 -35.95 20.05 -15.27
C ASP A 66 -34.68 20.85 -15.59
N GLN A 67 -34.38 21.91 -14.83
CA GLN A 67 -33.14 22.69 -14.99
C GLN A 67 -31.88 21.88 -14.64
N ALA A 68 -31.95 21.03 -13.61
CA ALA A 68 -30.87 20.11 -13.27
C ALA A 68 -30.63 19.11 -14.42
N GLU A 69 -31.70 18.54 -14.98
CA GLU A 69 -31.63 17.61 -16.11
C GLU A 69 -31.06 18.29 -17.37
N GLU A 70 -31.42 19.54 -17.65
CA GLU A 70 -30.81 20.32 -18.72
C GLU A 70 -29.30 20.51 -18.53
N LYS A 71 -28.85 20.80 -17.29
CA LYS A 71 -27.42 20.88 -16.96
C LYS A 71 -26.74 19.54 -17.16
N TYR A 72 -27.29 18.44 -16.65
CA TYR A 72 -26.81 17.08 -16.87
C TYR A 72 -26.66 16.75 -18.36
N ASN A 73 -27.72 16.98 -19.15
CA ASN A 73 -27.75 16.72 -20.59
C ASN A 73 -26.66 17.47 -21.35
N SER A 74 -26.39 18.72 -20.95
CA SER A 74 -25.38 19.56 -21.60
C SER A 74 -23.95 19.25 -21.20
N ALA A 75 -23.71 18.85 -19.94
CA ALA A 75 -22.37 18.78 -19.37
C ALA A 75 -21.85 17.35 -19.16
N PHE A 76 -22.72 16.37 -18.92
CA PHE A 76 -22.33 15.06 -18.40
C PHE A 76 -22.89 13.88 -19.19
N ARG A 77 -24.14 13.94 -19.65
CA ARG A 77 -24.85 12.80 -20.23
C ARG A 77 -24.08 12.10 -21.35
N ALA A 78 -23.57 12.85 -22.33
CA ALA A 78 -22.83 12.25 -23.45
C ALA A 78 -21.60 11.46 -22.98
N THR A 79 -20.86 12.01 -22.00
CA THR A 79 -19.70 11.35 -21.42
C THR A 79 -20.10 10.16 -20.55
N ALA A 80 -21.22 10.23 -19.82
CA ALA A 80 -21.73 9.10 -19.06
C ALA A 80 -21.90 7.87 -19.96
N PHE A 81 -22.56 8.02 -21.12
CA PHE A 81 -22.70 6.93 -22.10
C PHE A 81 -21.39 6.55 -22.82
N GLU A 82 -20.41 7.46 -22.88
CA GLU A 82 -19.10 7.20 -23.47
C GLU A 82 -18.24 6.31 -22.58
N VAL A 83 -18.23 6.57 -21.26
CA VAL A 83 -17.35 5.89 -20.30
C VAL A 83 -18.02 4.67 -19.67
N ASP A 84 -19.34 4.71 -19.43
CA ASP A 84 -20.10 3.57 -18.95
C ASP A 84 -21.59 3.71 -19.30
N ASN A 85 -22.03 2.93 -20.30
CA ASN A 85 -23.42 2.93 -20.75
C ASN A 85 -24.41 2.59 -19.61
N ALA A 86 -24.05 1.73 -18.65
CA ALA A 86 -24.92 1.39 -17.52
C ALA A 86 -25.12 2.60 -16.59
N THR A 87 -24.05 3.32 -16.26
CA THR A 87 -24.12 4.58 -15.50
C THR A 87 -24.99 5.63 -16.21
N GLY A 88 -24.82 5.83 -17.52
CA GLY A 88 -25.66 6.75 -18.30
C GLY A 88 -27.16 6.39 -18.24
N GLN A 89 -27.50 5.11 -18.35
CA GLN A 89 -28.88 4.62 -18.21
C GLN A 89 -29.44 4.83 -16.80
N ALA A 90 -28.63 4.56 -15.77
CA ALA A 90 -29.02 4.74 -14.37
C ALA A 90 -29.32 6.22 -14.05
N MET A 91 -28.49 7.15 -14.53
CA MET A 91 -28.72 8.58 -14.34
C MET A 91 -29.96 9.09 -15.07
N ASP A 92 -30.17 8.69 -16.34
CA ASP A 92 -31.39 9.01 -17.09
C ASP A 92 -32.65 8.51 -16.35
N LYS A 93 -32.59 7.28 -15.83
CA LYS A 93 -33.68 6.69 -15.05
C LYS A 93 -33.92 7.45 -13.74
N ALA A 94 -32.87 7.87 -13.05
CA ALA A 94 -33.00 8.61 -11.79
C ALA A 94 -33.74 9.95 -11.95
N PHE A 95 -33.52 10.70 -13.03
CA PHE A 95 -34.31 11.91 -13.32
C PHE A 95 -35.79 11.59 -13.54
N VAL A 96 -36.09 10.53 -14.28
CA VAL A 96 -37.47 10.07 -14.53
C VAL A 96 -38.16 9.66 -13.22
N ASP A 97 -37.47 8.88 -12.40
CA ASP A 97 -38.02 8.34 -11.16
C ASP A 97 -38.15 9.41 -10.08
N MET A 98 -37.17 10.32 -9.95
CA MET A 98 -37.28 11.49 -9.06
C MET A 98 -38.48 12.37 -9.45
N ARG A 99 -38.72 12.55 -10.76
CA ARG A 99 -39.91 13.27 -11.25
C ARG A 99 -41.20 12.55 -10.89
N ALA A 100 -41.26 11.23 -11.01
CA ALA A 100 -42.40 10.43 -10.60
C ALA A 100 -42.63 10.52 -9.08
N ALA A 101 -41.56 10.49 -8.29
CA ALA A 101 -41.56 10.60 -6.84
C ALA A 101 -42.06 11.96 -6.35
N ILE A 102 -41.64 13.07 -6.98
CA ILE A 102 -42.16 14.42 -6.70
C ILE A 102 -43.67 14.46 -6.93
N ASN A 103 -44.15 13.87 -8.02
CA ASN A 103 -45.57 13.84 -8.34
C ASN A 103 -46.36 13.01 -7.32
N SER A 104 -45.87 11.82 -6.96
CA SER A 104 -46.51 10.95 -5.96
C SER A 104 -46.39 11.50 -4.53
N GLY A 105 -45.39 12.34 -4.26
CA GLY A 105 -45.06 12.83 -2.92
C GLY A 105 -44.21 11.85 -2.10
N SER A 106 -43.49 10.93 -2.75
CA SER A 106 -42.63 9.97 -2.06
C SER A 106 -41.30 10.61 -1.67
N LYS A 107 -41.14 10.96 -0.39
CA LYS A 107 -39.92 11.63 0.11
C LYS A 107 -38.66 10.78 -0.05
N ILE A 108 -38.74 9.51 0.35
CA ILE A 108 -37.61 8.57 0.24
C ILE A 108 -37.15 8.45 -1.21
N ASP A 109 -38.06 8.23 -2.16
CA ASP A 109 -37.67 8.07 -3.57
C ASP A 109 -37.08 9.34 -4.17
N VAL A 110 -37.53 10.53 -3.75
CA VAL A 110 -36.90 11.80 -4.16
C VAL A 110 -35.45 11.87 -3.64
N MET A 111 -35.24 11.53 -2.38
CA MET A 111 -33.91 11.53 -1.75
C MET A 111 -32.96 10.54 -2.42
N LEU A 112 -33.38 9.28 -2.58
CA LEU A 112 -32.53 8.22 -3.15
C LEU A 112 -32.15 8.53 -4.61
N ASN A 113 -33.10 8.96 -5.44
CA ASN A 113 -32.79 9.29 -6.85
C ASN A 113 -31.89 10.53 -6.98
N LYS A 114 -32.00 11.51 -6.06
CA LYS A 114 -31.06 12.64 -6.02
C LYS A 114 -29.62 12.15 -5.81
N GLN A 115 -29.42 11.13 -4.97
CA GLN A 115 -28.07 10.59 -4.74
C GLN A 115 -27.51 9.84 -5.94
N VAL A 116 -28.34 9.12 -6.68
CA VAL A 116 -27.94 8.53 -7.96
C VAL A 116 -27.47 9.62 -8.95
N ILE A 117 -28.19 10.74 -9.06
CA ILE A 117 -27.82 11.86 -9.94
C ILE A 117 -26.50 12.50 -9.50
N ASP A 118 -26.33 12.74 -8.20
CA ASP A 118 -25.16 13.41 -7.65
C ASP A 118 -23.90 12.53 -7.73
N LYS A 119 -23.94 11.37 -7.07
CA LYS A 119 -22.76 10.52 -6.86
C LYS A 119 -22.26 9.84 -8.15
N LEU A 120 -23.16 9.42 -9.05
CA LEU A 120 -22.74 8.87 -10.33
C LEU A 120 -22.09 9.92 -11.26
N THR A 121 -22.30 11.21 -11.02
CA THR A 121 -21.52 12.25 -11.72
C THR A 121 -20.04 12.18 -11.36
N TYR A 122 -19.70 11.77 -10.12
CA TYR A 122 -18.32 11.54 -9.71
C TYR A 122 -17.73 10.34 -10.43
N LYS A 123 -18.48 9.23 -10.53
CA LYS A 123 -18.06 8.07 -11.33
C LYS A 123 -17.74 8.46 -12.77
N VAL A 124 -18.63 9.23 -13.42
CA VAL A 124 -18.42 9.72 -14.80
C VAL A 124 -17.15 10.57 -14.88
N ALA A 125 -16.94 11.49 -13.93
CA ALA A 125 -15.75 12.33 -13.90
C ALA A 125 -14.47 11.51 -13.67
N PHE A 126 -14.46 10.57 -12.72
CA PHE A 126 -13.34 9.67 -12.43
C PHE A 126 -12.96 8.83 -13.64
N MET A 127 -13.92 8.12 -14.25
CA MET A 127 -13.67 7.29 -15.43
C MET A 127 -13.16 8.13 -16.60
N LYS A 128 -13.65 9.37 -16.73
CA LYS A 128 -13.18 10.28 -17.78
C LYS A 128 -11.78 10.83 -17.51
N ILE A 129 -11.40 11.06 -16.25
CA ILE A 129 -10.02 11.39 -15.85
C ILE A 129 -9.11 10.23 -16.21
N GLN A 130 -9.41 9.01 -15.75
CA GLN A 130 -8.64 7.80 -16.06
C GLN A 130 -8.45 7.61 -17.57
N LYS A 131 -9.54 7.64 -18.34
CA LYS A 131 -9.50 7.52 -19.81
C LYS A 131 -8.67 8.61 -20.47
N SER A 132 -8.77 9.86 -19.98
CA SER A 132 -8.01 10.96 -20.57
C SER A 132 -6.51 10.82 -20.28
N LEU A 133 -6.13 10.38 -19.08
CA LEU A 133 -4.73 10.16 -18.73
C LEU A 133 -4.14 8.96 -19.48
N SER A 134 -4.89 7.86 -19.63
CA SER A 134 -4.42 6.70 -20.43
C SER A 134 -4.27 7.04 -21.92
N GLU A 135 -5.11 7.92 -22.47
CA GLU A 135 -4.98 8.42 -23.84
C GLU A 135 -3.87 9.48 -24.01
N ALA A 136 -3.24 9.96 -22.93
CA ALA A 136 -2.20 10.99 -22.97
C ALA A 136 -0.79 10.47 -23.28
N THR A 137 -0.60 9.16 -23.43
CA THR A 137 0.71 8.51 -23.60
C THR A 137 1.49 9.02 -24.83
N SER A 138 0.81 9.24 -25.96
CA SER A 138 1.47 9.64 -27.23
C SER A 138 1.56 11.16 -27.47
N GLN A 139 2.75 11.62 -27.90
CA GLN A 139 2.89 12.93 -28.55
C GLN A 139 2.21 12.89 -29.93
N PRO A 140 1.44 13.92 -30.36
CA PRO A 140 1.35 15.28 -29.81
C PRO A 140 0.11 15.56 -28.93
N LEU A 141 -0.67 14.54 -28.53
CA LEU A 141 -1.95 14.74 -27.85
C LEU A 141 -1.83 14.88 -26.32
N ARG A 142 -0.68 14.47 -25.75
CA ARG A 142 -0.38 14.46 -24.31
C ARG A 142 -0.92 15.67 -23.54
N GLN A 143 -0.48 16.88 -23.87
CA GLN A 143 -0.91 18.08 -23.14
C GLN A 143 -2.42 18.38 -23.29
N ALA A 144 -3.02 18.08 -24.45
CA ALA A 144 -4.46 18.29 -24.64
C ALA A 144 -5.28 17.32 -23.78
N LYS A 145 -4.82 16.08 -23.65
CA LYS A 145 -5.45 15.03 -22.84
C LYS A 145 -5.28 15.26 -21.34
N VAL A 146 -4.10 15.71 -20.91
CA VAL A 146 -3.89 16.18 -19.53
C VAL A 146 -4.82 17.36 -19.19
N ASN A 147 -5.00 18.32 -20.11
CA ASN A 147 -5.94 19.42 -19.89
C ASN A 147 -7.40 18.96 -19.86
N GLU A 148 -7.76 17.93 -20.63
CA GLU A 148 -9.08 17.28 -20.56
C GLU A 148 -9.29 16.65 -19.17
N ALA A 149 -8.32 15.87 -18.69
CA ALA A 149 -8.34 15.28 -17.35
C ALA A 149 -8.48 16.35 -16.25
N ALA A 150 -7.65 17.40 -16.27
CA ALA A 150 -7.73 18.51 -15.32
C ALA A 150 -9.09 19.21 -15.35
N GLY A 151 -9.69 19.36 -16.54
CA GLY A 151 -11.03 19.91 -16.70
C GLY A 151 -12.10 19.09 -15.99
N TRP A 152 -12.02 17.76 -16.05
CA TRP A 152 -12.91 16.84 -15.33
C TRP A 152 -12.59 16.75 -13.83
N TYR A 153 -11.31 16.84 -13.47
CA TYR A 153 -10.85 16.89 -12.08
C TYR A 153 -11.46 18.06 -11.30
N THR A 154 -11.86 19.15 -11.96
CA THR A 154 -12.60 20.24 -11.31
C THR A 154 -13.90 19.80 -10.62
N VAL A 155 -14.52 18.68 -11.02
CA VAL A 155 -15.66 18.09 -10.28
C VAL A 155 -15.21 17.65 -8.88
N MET A 156 -14.07 16.96 -8.78
CA MET A 156 -13.49 16.52 -7.52
C MET A 156 -13.03 17.71 -6.68
N THR A 157 -12.38 18.70 -7.31
CA THR A 157 -11.95 19.93 -6.61
C THR A 157 -13.12 20.63 -5.93
N VAL A 158 -14.27 20.78 -6.60
CA VAL A 158 -15.42 21.47 -6.00
C VAL A 158 -16.13 20.59 -4.97
N LYS A 159 -16.24 19.28 -5.17
CA LYS A 159 -16.88 18.38 -4.20
C LYS A 159 -16.06 18.22 -2.91
N PHE A 160 -14.76 17.97 -3.04
CA PHE A 160 -13.86 17.68 -1.92
C PHE A 160 -13.07 18.91 -1.46
N LYS A 161 -13.38 20.11 -1.99
CA LYS A 161 -12.77 21.39 -1.59
C LYS A 161 -11.24 21.38 -1.66
N TYR A 162 -10.66 20.74 -2.68
CA TYR A 162 -9.20 20.65 -2.85
C TYR A 162 -8.52 22.00 -3.10
N ASP A 163 -9.29 23.05 -3.41
CA ASP A 163 -8.81 24.43 -3.46
C ASP A 163 -8.54 25.04 -2.07
N GLN A 164 -9.18 24.50 -1.03
CA GLN A 164 -9.06 24.91 0.36
C GLN A 164 -8.14 23.96 1.14
N THR A 165 -8.27 22.66 0.91
CA THR A 165 -7.48 21.60 1.53
C THR A 165 -6.85 20.73 0.43
N PRO A 166 -5.70 21.14 -0.15
CA PRO A 166 -5.08 20.40 -1.23
C PRO A 166 -4.54 19.04 -0.76
N THR A 167 -4.93 17.96 -1.43
CA THR A 167 -4.40 16.61 -1.27
C THR A 167 -3.23 16.36 -2.21
N GLU A 168 -2.45 15.29 -2.00
CA GLU A 168 -1.39 14.86 -2.92
C GLU A 168 -1.91 14.65 -4.34
N SER A 169 -3.04 13.95 -4.51
CA SER A 169 -3.70 13.78 -5.82
C SER A 169 -4.01 15.13 -6.50
N SER A 170 -4.50 16.11 -5.75
CA SER A 170 -4.84 17.42 -6.31
C SER A 170 -3.60 18.23 -6.72
N GLN A 171 -2.52 18.11 -5.94
CA GLN A 171 -1.24 18.73 -6.24
C GLN A 171 -0.56 18.06 -7.42
N ALA A 172 -0.61 16.72 -7.50
CA ALA A 172 -0.14 15.94 -8.63
C ALA A 172 -0.89 16.30 -9.91
N MET A 173 -2.21 16.46 -9.86
CA MET A 173 -2.98 16.91 -11.04
C MET A 173 -2.56 18.31 -11.50
N ALA A 174 -2.32 19.25 -10.56
CA ALA A 174 -1.84 20.59 -10.89
C ALA A 174 -0.41 20.58 -11.48
N ALA A 175 0.48 19.75 -10.91
CA ALA A 175 1.85 19.57 -11.40
C ALA A 175 1.87 18.93 -12.79
N LEU A 176 1.07 17.89 -13.01
CA LEU A 176 0.92 17.23 -14.31
C LEU A 176 0.33 18.18 -15.36
N GLN A 177 -0.63 19.02 -14.97
CA GLN A 177 -1.16 20.04 -15.87
C GLN A 177 -0.10 21.06 -16.30
N ALA A 178 0.79 21.45 -15.39
CA ALA A 178 1.88 22.38 -15.65
C ALA A 178 3.01 21.76 -16.48
N ASP A 179 3.29 20.47 -16.26
CA ASP A 179 4.33 19.72 -16.95
C ASP A 179 3.86 18.31 -17.32
N SER A 180 3.39 18.16 -18.57
CA SER A 180 2.86 16.88 -19.04
C SER A 180 3.91 15.81 -19.28
N SER A 181 5.22 16.08 -19.15
CA SER A 181 6.22 15.01 -19.19
C SER A 181 6.19 14.11 -17.96
N LYS A 182 5.59 14.56 -16.85
CA LYS A 182 5.44 13.79 -15.60
C LYS A 182 4.23 12.84 -15.59
N LEU A 183 3.74 12.45 -16.77
CA LEU A 183 2.51 11.65 -16.90
C LEU A 183 2.61 10.31 -16.16
N GLN A 184 3.70 9.57 -16.36
CA GLN A 184 3.93 8.28 -15.72
C GLN A 184 4.07 8.44 -14.20
N GLU A 185 4.93 9.36 -13.74
CA GLU A 185 5.14 9.66 -12.32
C GLU A 185 3.85 10.03 -11.57
N LEU A 186 3.01 10.90 -12.16
CA LEU A 186 1.91 11.53 -11.41
C LEU A 186 0.55 10.88 -11.64
N THR A 187 0.36 10.06 -12.68
CA THR A 187 -0.95 9.43 -12.93
C THR A 187 -1.38 8.51 -11.78
N PRO A 188 -0.54 7.60 -11.26
CA PRO A 188 -0.91 6.75 -10.13
C PRO A 188 -1.29 7.56 -8.89
N VAL A 189 -0.46 8.54 -8.51
CA VAL A 189 -0.75 9.47 -7.39
C VAL A 189 -2.11 10.15 -7.53
N ILE A 190 -2.48 10.55 -8.75
CA ILE A 190 -3.79 11.16 -9.03
C ILE A 190 -4.91 10.14 -8.87
N ILE A 191 -4.80 8.98 -9.51
CA ILE A 191 -5.86 7.97 -9.59
C ILE A 191 -6.07 7.29 -8.23
N ASP A 192 -5.00 6.87 -7.57
CA ASP A 192 -5.08 6.15 -6.30
C ASP A 192 -5.51 7.09 -5.17
N GLY A 193 -5.07 8.34 -5.18
CA GLY A 193 -5.60 9.34 -4.23
C GLY A 193 -7.09 9.63 -4.43
N LEU A 194 -7.62 9.54 -5.66
CA LEU A 194 -9.07 9.62 -5.89
C LEU A 194 -9.80 8.34 -5.41
N LYS A 195 -9.23 7.15 -5.65
CA LYS A 195 -9.79 5.89 -5.16
C LYS A 195 -9.85 5.87 -3.63
N ALA A 196 -8.76 6.26 -2.96
CA ALA A 196 -8.68 6.38 -1.51
C ALA A 196 -9.75 7.35 -0.97
N GLN A 197 -9.95 8.51 -1.62
CA GLN A 197 -11.02 9.42 -1.21
C GLN A 197 -12.41 8.80 -1.38
N PHE A 198 -12.67 8.09 -2.49
CA PHE A 198 -13.96 7.43 -2.68
C PHE A 198 -14.18 6.32 -1.66
N LEU A 199 -13.13 5.57 -1.33
CA LEU A 199 -13.20 4.50 -0.34
C LEU A 199 -13.51 5.05 1.05
N LEU A 200 -12.86 6.16 1.43
CA LEU A 200 -13.14 6.86 2.68
C LEU A 200 -14.61 7.30 2.75
N LYS A 201 -15.18 7.83 1.65
CA LYS A 201 -16.61 8.16 1.59
C LYS A 201 -17.51 6.91 1.64
N VAL A 202 -17.09 5.74 1.14
CA VAL A 202 -17.88 4.50 1.33
C VAL A 202 -17.96 4.15 2.82
N ARG A 203 -16.81 4.17 3.52
CA ARG A 203 -16.74 3.86 4.96
C ARG A 203 -17.54 4.83 5.80
N GLU A 204 -17.43 6.12 5.50
CA GLU A 204 -18.21 7.19 6.14
C GLU A 204 -19.71 6.91 6.08
N GLU A 205 -20.24 6.68 4.88
CA GLU A 205 -21.68 6.54 4.66
C GLU A 205 -22.24 5.26 5.29
N ILE A 206 -21.43 4.20 5.41
CA ILE A 206 -21.77 2.99 6.17
C ILE A 206 -21.92 3.32 7.66
N VAL A 207 -20.95 4.04 8.24
CA VAL A 207 -20.96 4.44 9.65
C VAL A 207 -22.14 5.38 9.95
N GLU A 208 -22.43 6.31 9.06
CA GLU A 208 -23.57 7.23 9.19
C GLU A 208 -24.92 6.51 9.09
N ALA A 209 -25.03 5.50 8.21
CA ALA A 209 -26.23 4.68 8.12
C ALA A 209 -26.53 3.98 9.46
N VAL A 210 -25.52 3.37 10.07
CA VAL A 210 -25.62 2.76 11.40
C VAL A 210 -25.95 3.81 12.47
N GLY A 211 -25.25 4.95 12.48
CA GLY A 211 -25.48 6.05 13.42
C GLY A 211 -26.90 6.64 13.32
N ALA A 212 -27.50 6.66 12.12
CA ALA A 212 -28.89 7.07 11.94
C ALA A 212 -29.87 6.08 12.59
N LEU A 213 -29.58 4.79 12.59
CA LEU A 213 -30.39 3.75 13.23
C LEU A 213 -30.27 3.74 14.76
N GLU A 214 -29.16 4.21 15.32
CA GLU A 214 -28.98 4.34 16.77
C GLU A 214 -29.83 5.44 17.42
N LYS A 215 -30.33 6.39 16.62
CA LYS A 215 -31.23 7.45 17.10
C LYS A 215 -32.51 6.84 17.68
N THR A 216 -33.14 7.56 18.61
CA THR A 216 -34.41 7.14 19.23
C THR A 216 -35.51 8.18 19.00
N PRO A 217 -36.52 7.92 18.14
CA PRO A 217 -36.66 6.73 17.28
C PRO A 217 -35.62 6.71 16.14
N ALA A 218 -35.37 5.52 15.59
CA ALA A 218 -34.42 5.32 14.49
C ALA A 218 -34.78 6.19 13.28
N ASP A 219 -33.75 6.80 12.67
CA ASP A 219 -33.89 7.65 11.48
C ASP A 219 -33.68 6.83 10.21
N THR A 220 -34.65 5.95 9.91
CA THR A 220 -34.60 5.02 8.77
C THR A 220 -34.55 5.75 7.42
N LEU A 221 -34.98 7.01 7.37
CA LEU A 221 -34.94 7.81 6.15
C LEU A 221 -33.50 8.20 5.82
N ASN A 222 -32.74 8.70 6.81
CA ASN A 222 -31.33 9.02 6.61
C ASN A 222 -30.48 7.76 6.52
N ALA A 223 -30.80 6.68 7.25
CA ALA A 223 -30.09 5.41 7.10
C ALA A 223 -30.09 4.92 5.63
N GLN A 224 -31.27 4.84 5.00
CA GLN A 224 -31.38 4.48 3.58
C GLN A 224 -30.67 5.47 2.65
N LYS A 225 -30.71 6.78 2.97
CA LYS A 225 -30.00 7.81 2.20
C LYS A 225 -28.49 7.57 2.22
N PHE A 226 -27.90 7.40 3.40
CA PHE A 226 -26.47 7.18 3.57
C PHE A 226 -26.04 5.86 2.92
N THR A 227 -26.76 4.76 3.13
CA THR A 227 -26.48 3.50 2.41
C THR A 227 -26.48 3.71 0.89
N GLN A 228 -27.45 4.43 0.34
CA GLN A 228 -27.50 4.74 -1.10
C GLN A 228 -26.29 5.57 -1.56
N GLU A 229 -25.84 6.54 -0.76
CA GLU A 229 -24.65 7.33 -1.07
C GLU A 229 -23.39 6.47 -1.07
N GLY A 230 -23.19 5.65 -0.04
CA GLY A 230 -22.10 4.66 0.07
C GLY A 230 -22.09 3.69 -1.12
N THR A 231 -23.24 3.10 -1.48
CA THR A 231 -23.33 2.22 -2.66
C THR A 231 -22.95 2.94 -3.96
N MET A 232 -23.32 4.21 -4.13
CA MET A 232 -22.96 4.94 -5.36
C MET A 232 -21.48 5.34 -5.39
N TYR A 233 -20.87 5.63 -4.25
CA TYR A 233 -19.42 5.80 -4.16
C TYR A 233 -18.69 4.49 -4.49
N TYR A 234 -19.12 3.37 -3.90
CA TYR A 234 -18.58 2.04 -4.15
C TYR A 234 -18.63 1.65 -5.63
N ARG A 235 -19.71 1.98 -6.35
CA ARG A 235 -19.81 1.73 -7.81
C ARG A 235 -18.70 2.37 -8.65
N THR A 236 -18.01 3.38 -8.13
CA THR A 236 -16.83 3.97 -8.78
C THR A 236 -15.60 3.07 -8.63
N LEU A 237 -15.47 2.42 -7.48
CA LEU A 237 -14.38 1.50 -7.13
C LEU A 237 -14.60 0.07 -7.61
N GLN A 238 -15.85 -0.34 -7.79
CA GLN A 238 -16.26 -1.72 -8.08
C GLN A 238 -15.39 -2.44 -9.13
N PRO A 239 -15.04 -1.85 -10.31
CA PRO A 239 -14.18 -2.54 -11.27
C PRO A 239 -12.77 -2.85 -10.73
N ASP A 240 -12.23 -1.95 -9.92
CA ASP A 240 -10.92 -2.09 -9.28
C ASP A 240 -10.97 -3.09 -8.13
N VAL A 241 -12.06 -3.08 -7.35
CA VAL A 241 -12.31 -4.06 -6.29
C VAL A 241 -12.37 -5.47 -6.88
N ALA A 242 -13.17 -5.70 -7.94
CA ALA A 242 -13.25 -6.98 -8.62
C ALA A 242 -11.89 -7.48 -9.13
N ALA A 243 -11.02 -6.56 -9.55
CA ALA A 243 -9.69 -6.88 -10.03
C ALA A 243 -8.72 -7.25 -8.89
N LYS A 244 -8.82 -6.59 -7.72
CA LYS A 244 -7.90 -6.78 -6.60
C LYS A 244 -8.25 -7.96 -5.69
N ILE A 245 -9.52 -8.11 -5.30
CA ILE A 245 -9.96 -9.15 -4.35
C ILE A 245 -10.71 -10.31 -5.02
N GLY A 246 -10.81 -10.28 -6.35
CA GLY A 246 -11.49 -11.30 -7.12
C GLY A 246 -13.02 -11.15 -7.16
N ALA A 247 -13.64 -11.95 -8.02
CA ALA A 247 -15.06 -11.82 -8.34
C ALA A 247 -16.01 -12.38 -7.25
N GLU A 248 -15.53 -13.27 -6.39
CA GLU A 248 -16.34 -13.84 -5.29
C GLU A 248 -16.48 -12.81 -4.17
N ASP A 249 -15.37 -12.28 -3.66
CA ASP A 249 -15.36 -11.27 -2.59
C ASP A 249 -16.01 -9.95 -3.03
N GLU A 250 -15.87 -9.55 -4.31
CA GLU A 250 -16.62 -8.41 -4.84
C GLU A 250 -18.13 -8.64 -4.83
N ALA A 251 -18.57 -9.87 -5.18
CA ALA A 251 -19.98 -10.22 -5.16
C ALA A 251 -20.53 -10.23 -3.73
N GLU A 252 -19.74 -10.65 -2.75
CA GLU A 252 -20.06 -10.58 -1.33
C GLU A 252 -20.18 -9.12 -0.87
N LEU A 253 -19.22 -8.26 -1.19
CA LEU A 253 -19.28 -6.82 -0.85
C LEU A 253 -20.51 -6.14 -1.45
N SER A 254 -20.80 -6.42 -2.72
CA SER A 254 -22.03 -5.94 -3.37
C SER A 254 -23.30 -6.45 -2.69
N HIS A 255 -23.30 -7.71 -2.23
CA HIS A 255 -24.42 -8.29 -1.49
C HIS A 255 -24.62 -7.62 -0.14
N GLU A 256 -23.55 -7.38 0.62
CA GLU A 256 -23.61 -6.73 1.92
C GLU A 256 -24.10 -5.28 1.84
N LEU A 257 -23.78 -4.54 0.77
CA LEU A 257 -24.37 -3.22 0.53
C LEU A 257 -25.90 -3.29 0.31
N ASP A 258 -26.39 -4.33 -0.35
CA ASP A 258 -27.84 -4.57 -0.50
C ASP A 258 -28.47 -4.97 0.85
N GLU A 259 -27.81 -5.81 1.65
CA GLU A 259 -28.28 -6.17 3.01
C GLU A 259 -28.33 -4.95 3.94
N LEU A 260 -27.34 -4.05 3.86
CA LEU A 260 -27.33 -2.81 4.63
C LEU A 260 -28.53 -1.91 4.27
N MET A 261 -28.92 -1.89 3.00
CA MET A 261 -30.09 -1.14 2.54
C MET A 261 -31.39 -1.73 3.10
N GLU A 262 -31.50 -3.07 3.11
CA GLU A 262 -32.64 -3.77 3.71
C GLU A 262 -32.74 -3.52 5.21
N ALA A 263 -31.63 -3.62 5.94
CA ALA A 263 -31.56 -3.34 7.37
C ALA A 263 -31.92 -1.88 7.68
N SER A 264 -31.41 -0.93 6.88
CA SER A 264 -31.73 0.50 6.98
C SER A 264 -33.21 0.79 6.78
N ALA A 265 -33.85 0.14 5.80
CA ALA A 265 -35.28 0.27 5.57
C ALA A 265 -36.12 -0.34 6.70
N ALA A 266 -35.68 -1.46 7.27
CA ALA A 266 -36.33 -2.14 8.38
C ALA A 266 -36.15 -1.43 9.73
N GLY A 267 -35.12 -0.59 9.86
CA GLY A 267 -34.68 -0.04 11.13
C GLY A 267 -34.00 -1.08 12.03
N ASP A 268 -33.39 -2.10 11.42
CA ASP A 268 -32.73 -3.20 12.13
C ASP A 268 -31.27 -2.83 12.42
N LEU A 269 -31.06 -2.18 13.57
CA LEU A 269 -29.72 -1.75 14.00
C LEU A 269 -28.76 -2.94 14.16
N ALA A 270 -29.24 -4.07 14.69
CA ALA A 270 -28.37 -5.22 14.95
C ALA A 270 -27.84 -5.80 13.64
N LYS A 271 -28.73 -5.98 12.65
CA LYS A 271 -28.29 -6.45 11.32
C LYS A 271 -27.41 -5.41 10.61
N ALA A 272 -27.73 -4.13 10.71
CA ALA A 272 -26.89 -3.09 10.12
C ALA A 272 -25.46 -3.06 10.71
N GLN A 273 -25.31 -3.30 12.01
CA GLN A 273 -23.99 -3.39 12.67
C GLN A 273 -23.20 -4.63 12.24
N GLU A 274 -23.87 -5.78 12.09
CA GLU A 274 -23.29 -7.03 11.55
C GLU A 274 -22.75 -6.81 10.14
N VAL A 275 -23.61 -6.34 9.23
CA VAL A 275 -23.28 -6.05 7.83
C VAL A 275 -22.16 -5.01 7.71
N ALA A 276 -22.19 -3.95 8.54
CA ALA A 276 -21.15 -2.93 8.52
C ALA A 276 -19.76 -3.47 8.91
N ALA A 277 -19.70 -4.44 9.84
CA ALA A 277 -18.43 -5.08 10.21
C ALA A 277 -17.88 -5.94 9.07
N GLU A 278 -18.74 -6.69 8.37
CA GLU A 278 -18.37 -7.50 7.20
C GLU A 278 -17.89 -6.61 6.04
N LEU A 279 -18.62 -5.54 5.74
CA LEU A 279 -18.18 -4.51 4.77
C LEU A 279 -16.82 -3.92 5.13
N SER A 280 -16.59 -3.59 6.41
CA SER A 280 -15.31 -3.04 6.84
C SER A 280 -14.14 -4.01 6.57
N ALA A 281 -14.34 -5.31 6.83
CA ALA A 281 -13.32 -6.33 6.57
C ALA A 281 -13.02 -6.50 5.08
N LEU A 282 -14.06 -6.52 4.23
CA LEU A 282 -13.91 -6.61 2.77
C LEU A 282 -13.23 -5.36 2.18
N LEU A 283 -13.53 -4.18 2.71
CA LEU A 283 -12.89 -2.93 2.28
C LEU A 283 -11.42 -2.86 2.74
N ASP A 284 -11.08 -3.39 3.92
CA ASP A 284 -9.69 -3.53 4.37
C ASP A 284 -8.92 -4.51 3.47
N ALA A 285 -9.52 -5.64 3.10
CA ALA A 285 -8.94 -6.60 2.17
C ALA A 285 -8.68 -5.97 0.79
N TYR A 286 -9.58 -5.12 0.29
CA TYR A 286 -9.37 -4.35 -0.95
C TYR A 286 -8.14 -3.44 -0.89
N GLU A 287 -7.79 -2.93 0.29
CA GLU A 287 -6.59 -2.13 0.50
C GLU A 287 -5.34 -2.98 0.83
N GLY A 288 -5.44 -4.30 0.86
CA GLY A 288 -4.36 -5.19 1.31
C GLY A 288 -4.04 -5.05 2.79
N LYS A 289 -4.96 -4.50 3.60
CA LYS A 289 -4.76 -4.26 5.03
C LYS A 289 -5.25 -5.42 5.87
N GLU A 290 -4.49 -5.78 6.90
CA GLU A 290 -4.95 -6.71 7.94
C GLU A 290 -6.14 -6.09 8.69
N SER A 291 -7.26 -6.81 8.71
CA SER A 291 -8.56 -6.32 9.20
C SER A 291 -8.92 -6.78 10.61
N THR A 292 -8.05 -7.57 11.25
CA THR A 292 -8.33 -8.17 12.58
C THR A 292 -7.39 -7.62 13.65
N GLY A 293 -7.69 -7.94 14.92
CA GLY A 293 -6.83 -7.61 16.05
C GLY A 293 -6.50 -6.13 16.19
N ILE A 294 -5.23 -5.83 16.49
CA ILE A 294 -4.72 -4.45 16.64
C ILE A 294 -4.72 -3.73 15.28
N ALA A 295 -4.35 -4.41 14.19
CA ALA A 295 -4.24 -3.79 12.87
C ALA A 295 -5.59 -3.25 12.37
N GLY A 296 -6.65 -4.05 12.45
CA GLY A 296 -8.00 -3.63 12.08
C GLY A 296 -8.52 -2.46 12.94
N ALA A 297 -8.22 -2.48 14.24
CA ALA A 297 -8.58 -1.38 15.14
C ALA A 297 -7.83 -0.08 14.77
N LEU A 298 -6.54 -0.17 14.43
CA LEU A 298 -5.73 0.97 13.99
C LEU A 298 -6.19 1.53 12.64
N ASN A 299 -6.60 0.68 11.69
CA ASN A 299 -7.19 1.12 10.43
C ASN A 299 -8.49 1.90 10.69
N THR A 300 -9.38 1.33 11.51
CA THR A 300 -10.65 1.97 11.87
C THR A 300 -10.42 3.33 12.55
N MET A 301 -9.52 3.41 13.53
CA MET A 301 -9.19 4.66 14.21
C MET A 301 -8.63 5.70 13.23
N LYS A 302 -7.75 5.31 12.32
CA LYS A 302 -7.15 6.18 11.31
C LYS A 302 -8.20 6.77 10.37
N ASP A 303 -9.09 5.95 9.84
CA ASP A 303 -10.16 6.39 8.94
C ASP A 303 -11.12 7.34 9.66
N MET A 304 -11.57 6.97 10.86
CA MET A 304 -12.49 7.79 11.66
C MET A 304 -11.86 9.12 12.06
N LEU A 305 -10.59 9.16 12.48
CA LEU A 305 -9.90 10.40 12.82
C LEU A 305 -9.69 11.31 11.60
N THR A 306 -9.45 10.73 10.42
CA THR A 306 -9.38 11.49 9.16
C THR A 306 -10.73 12.17 8.88
N LEU A 307 -11.84 11.45 9.05
CA LEU A 307 -13.19 12.00 8.92
C LEU A 307 -13.51 13.06 9.99
N VAL A 308 -13.00 12.92 11.22
CA VAL A 308 -13.14 13.96 12.25
C VAL A 308 -12.52 15.27 11.80
N ASP A 309 -11.33 15.27 11.19
CA ASP A 309 -10.70 16.51 10.69
C ASP A 309 -11.52 17.13 9.55
N ASP A 310 -11.94 16.31 8.59
CA ASP A 310 -12.70 16.74 7.42
C ASP A 310 -14.04 17.39 7.81
N GLU A 311 -14.88 16.66 8.56
CA GLU A 311 -16.23 17.13 8.85
C GLU A 311 -16.24 18.22 9.93
N TYR A 312 -15.35 18.17 10.93
CA TYR A 312 -15.27 19.26 11.91
C TYR A 312 -14.82 20.58 11.28
N SER A 313 -13.90 20.51 10.31
CA SER A 313 -13.43 21.68 9.56
C SER A 313 -14.54 22.31 8.70
N ALA A 314 -15.49 21.51 8.23
CA ALA A 314 -16.70 22.00 7.54
C ALA A 314 -17.76 22.53 8.52
N ALA A 315 -17.83 21.95 9.72
CA ALA A 315 -18.88 22.18 10.69
C ALA A 315 -18.74 23.45 11.53
N VAL A 316 -17.51 23.86 11.88
CA VAL A 316 -17.25 24.91 12.86
C VAL A 316 -16.43 26.06 12.27
N ALA A 317 -16.90 27.29 12.46
CA ALA A 317 -16.14 28.49 12.13
C ALA A 317 -16.37 29.58 13.19
N ASN A 318 -15.27 30.24 13.61
CA ASN A 318 -15.30 31.32 14.61
C ASN A 318 -15.99 30.92 15.94
N GLY A 319 -15.77 29.69 16.41
CA GLY A 319 -16.36 29.16 17.64
C GLY A 319 -17.88 28.91 17.57
N GLN A 320 -18.44 28.82 16.35
CA GLN A 320 -19.85 28.54 16.12
C GLN A 320 -20.01 27.36 15.17
N ILE A 321 -21.02 26.54 15.42
CA ILE A 321 -21.48 25.53 14.47
C ILE A 321 -22.14 26.26 13.30
N VAL A 322 -21.54 26.16 12.11
CA VAL A 322 -22.06 26.70 10.85
C VAL A 322 -22.79 25.63 10.03
N ASP A 323 -22.46 24.37 10.24
CA ASP A 323 -23.21 23.21 9.74
C ASP A 323 -23.42 22.19 10.86
N GLN A 324 -24.68 21.93 11.21
CA GLN A 324 -25.03 21.04 12.31
C GLN A 324 -24.90 19.57 11.91
N GLN A 325 -25.11 19.25 10.63
CA GLN A 325 -25.01 17.87 10.15
C GLN A 325 -23.55 17.42 10.24
N GLU A 326 -22.65 18.18 9.63
CA GLU A 326 -21.20 17.95 9.65
C GLU A 326 -20.65 17.88 11.09
N TYR A 327 -21.21 18.69 12.02
CA TYR A 327 -20.82 18.64 13.43
C TYR A 327 -21.24 17.33 14.10
N ASP A 328 -22.46 16.87 13.85
CA ASP A 328 -22.98 15.62 14.42
C ASP A 328 -22.22 14.42 13.86
N GLU A 329 -21.82 14.47 12.58
CA GLU A 329 -20.99 13.47 11.89
C GLU A 329 -19.57 13.42 12.48
N ALA A 330 -18.90 14.57 12.65
CA ALA A 330 -17.61 14.63 13.32
C ALA A 330 -17.64 14.06 14.76
N VAL A 331 -18.73 14.28 15.51
CA VAL A 331 -18.91 13.68 16.83
C VAL A 331 -19.07 12.17 16.73
N LEU A 332 -19.87 11.68 15.78
CA LEU A 332 -20.07 10.25 15.55
C LEU A 332 -18.75 9.55 15.21
N PHE A 333 -17.94 10.10 14.30
CA PHE A 333 -16.65 9.48 13.93
C PHE A 333 -15.67 9.46 15.10
N LEU A 334 -15.63 10.52 15.92
CA LEU A 334 -14.81 10.52 17.12
C LEU A 334 -15.25 9.46 18.13
N GLU A 335 -16.57 9.26 18.30
CA GLU A 335 -17.11 8.18 19.12
C GLU A 335 -16.67 6.81 18.58
N ARG A 336 -16.73 6.59 17.26
CA ARG A 336 -16.25 5.33 16.64
C ARG A 336 -14.75 5.10 16.78
N ALA A 337 -13.93 6.13 16.61
CA ALA A 337 -12.50 6.04 16.87
C ALA A 337 -12.23 5.65 18.34
N THR A 338 -12.97 6.25 19.27
CA THR A 338 -12.85 5.98 20.70
C THR A 338 -13.34 4.56 21.06
N ASP A 339 -14.41 4.08 20.44
CA ASP A 339 -14.91 2.72 20.62
C ASP A 339 -13.92 1.68 20.08
N ALA A 340 -13.32 1.93 18.91
CA ALA A 340 -12.28 1.08 18.35
C ALA A 340 -11.04 1.02 19.27
N PHE A 341 -10.59 2.17 19.78
CA PHE A 341 -9.52 2.22 20.79
C PHE A 341 -9.87 1.41 22.02
N ASN A 342 -11.06 1.62 22.59
CA ASN A 342 -11.50 0.94 23.81
C ASN A 342 -11.65 -0.58 23.61
N GLY A 343 -12.12 -1.01 22.44
CA GLY A 343 -12.24 -2.42 22.07
C GLY A 343 -10.87 -3.11 21.98
N ALA A 344 -9.86 -2.40 21.46
CA ALA A 344 -8.50 -2.91 21.33
C ALA A 344 -7.58 -2.55 22.51
N ARG A 345 -8.08 -1.84 23.52
CA ARG A 345 -7.27 -1.18 24.55
C ARG A 345 -6.28 -2.11 25.23
N SER A 346 -6.74 -3.27 25.69
CA SER A 346 -5.87 -4.23 26.39
C SER A 346 -4.70 -4.68 25.50
N SER A 347 -4.96 -4.89 24.21
CA SER A 347 -3.96 -5.29 23.22
C SER A 347 -3.02 -4.12 22.87
N LEU A 348 -3.54 -2.89 22.78
CA LEU A 348 -2.75 -1.68 22.57
C LEU A 348 -1.82 -1.40 23.75
N GLU A 349 -2.30 -1.53 24.98
CA GLU A 349 -1.47 -1.39 26.20
C GLU A 349 -0.40 -2.49 26.28
N ALA A 350 -0.71 -3.71 25.82
CA ALA A 350 0.23 -4.82 25.75
C ALA A 350 1.39 -4.59 24.77
N THR A 351 1.26 -3.64 23.83
CA THR A 351 2.40 -3.24 22.97
C THR A 351 3.56 -2.63 23.74
N GLY A 352 3.34 -2.20 24.99
CA GLY A 352 4.35 -1.51 25.79
C GLY A 352 4.73 -0.13 25.24
N SER A 353 4.07 0.32 24.17
CA SER A 353 4.29 1.62 23.56
C SER A 353 3.68 2.72 24.43
N ALA A 354 4.47 3.75 24.74
CA ALA A 354 3.94 4.97 25.36
C ALA A 354 2.85 5.62 24.49
N ALA A 355 2.94 5.40 23.17
CA ALA A 355 1.99 5.89 22.16
C ALA A 355 0.55 5.47 22.42
N ALA A 356 0.31 4.29 23.00
CA ALA A 356 -1.06 3.84 23.29
C ALA A 356 -1.72 4.73 24.36
N GLY A 357 -0.96 5.17 25.36
CA GLY A 357 -1.44 6.13 26.36
C GLY A 357 -1.59 7.54 25.79
N GLU A 358 -0.66 7.96 24.93
CA GLU A 358 -0.73 9.28 24.25
C GLU A 358 -1.92 9.35 23.30
N LEU A 359 -2.22 8.28 22.56
CA LEU A 359 -3.39 8.17 21.70
C LEU A 359 -4.70 8.27 22.49
N GLU A 360 -4.78 7.65 23.67
CA GLU A 360 -5.94 7.81 24.56
C GLU A 360 -6.13 9.28 25.00
N ASP A 361 -5.04 9.92 25.44
CA ASP A 361 -5.05 11.31 25.87
C ASP A 361 -5.44 12.25 24.72
N ASP A 362 -5.00 11.95 23.49
CA ASP A 362 -5.38 12.68 22.28
C ASP A 362 -6.87 12.53 21.96
N LEU A 363 -7.42 11.31 21.98
CA LEU A 363 -8.86 11.07 21.77
C LEU A 363 -9.71 11.88 22.77
N ALA A 364 -9.32 11.87 24.05
CA ALA A 364 -9.98 12.66 25.09
C ALA A 364 -9.84 14.18 24.87
N THR A 365 -8.68 14.62 24.39
CA THR A 365 -8.39 16.02 24.07
C THR A 365 -9.22 16.48 22.88
N ILE A 366 -9.27 15.71 21.80
CA ILE A 366 -10.10 15.97 20.62
C ILE A 366 -11.57 16.10 21.05
N ALA A 367 -12.08 15.19 21.88
CA ALA A 367 -13.46 15.24 22.37
C ALA A 367 -13.75 16.55 23.14
N THR A 368 -12.80 16.99 23.97
CA THR A 368 -12.91 18.26 24.71
C THR A 368 -12.91 19.47 23.77
N LEU A 369 -12.03 19.49 22.76
CA LEU A 369 -11.94 20.57 21.77
C LEU A 369 -13.19 20.64 20.90
N VAL A 370 -13.65 19.50 20.38
CA VAL A 370 -14.87 19.36 19.58
C VAL A 370 -16.07 19.89 20.36
N GLN A 371 -16.28 19.42 21.59
CA GLN A 371 -17.37 19.89 22.46
C GLN A 371 -17.29 21.40 22.74
N GLY A 372 -16.07 21.89 22.94
CA GLY A 372 -15.73 23.30 23.16
C GLY A 372 -15.95 24.20 21.94
N LYS A 373 -16.17 23.63 20.74
CA LYS A 373 -16.21 24.36 19.46
C LYS A 373 -14.91 25.14 19.25
N ALA A 374 -13.78 24.48 19.53
CA ALA A 374 -12.46 25.03 19.29
C ALA A 374 -12.25 25.40 17.82
N ASP A 375 -11.19 26.14 17.53
CA ASP A 375 -10.83 26.42 16.15
C ASP A 375 -10.49 25.09 15.43
N PRO A 376 -10.96 24.86 14.19
CA PRO A 376 -10.65 23.62 13.45
C PRO A 376 -9.15 23.33 13.35
N SER A 377 -8.29 24.34 13.29
CA SER A 377 -6.85 24.12 13.25
C SER A 377 -6.27 23.52 14.54
N GLU A 378 -6.89 23.81 15.70
CA GLU A 378 -6.51 23.22 16.98
C GLU A 378 -6.94 21.74 17.04
N VAL A 379 -8.15 21.41 16.57
CA VAL A 379 -8.61 20.02 16.47
C VAL A 379 -7.73 19.23 15.52
N ARG A 380 -7.46 19.76 14.31
CA ARG A 380 -6.58 19.14 13.32
C ARG A 380 -5.20 18.81 13.88
N GLN A 381 -4.62 19.72 14.67
CA GLN A 381 -3.29 19.48 15.24
C GLN A 381 -3.26 18.25 16.14
N VAL A 382 -4.29 18.05 16.98
CA VAL A 382 -4.37 16.88 17.87
C VAL A 382 -4.75 15.63 17.09
N VAL A 383 -5.62 15.73 16.09
CA VAL A 383 -5.90 14.61 15.17
C VAL A 383 -4.62 14.13 14.47
N GLN A 384 -3.80 15.03 13.95
CA GLN A 384 -2.54 14.67 13.29
C GLN A 384 -1.53 14.05 14.27
N HIS A 385 -1.53 14.45 15.54
CA HIS A 385 -0.74 13.80 16.58
C HIS A 385 -1.24 12.37 16.84
N ALA A 386 -2.54 12.18 17.02
CA ALA A 386 -3.16 10.86 17.19
C ALA A 386 -2.87 9.92 16.01
N LEU A 387 -2.93 10.43 14.77
CA LEU A 387 -2.57 9.66 13.57
C LEU A 387 -1.10 9.22 13.59
N ALA A 388 -0.19 10.08 14.05
CA ALA A 388 1.23 9.71 14.19
C ALA A 388 1.46 8.68 15.30
N GLU A 389 0.71 8.75 16.41
CA GLU A 389 0.75 7.72 17.46
C GLU A 389 0.22 6.38 16.93
N ILE A 390 -0.83 6.38 16.11
CA ILE A 390 -1.33 5.16 15.45
C ILE A 390 -0.24 4.49 14.60
N GLU A 391 0.51 5.26 13.81
CA GLU A 391 1.62 4.69 13.02
C GLU A 391 2.77 4.19 13.92
N THR A 392 3.03 4.87 15.03
CA THR A 392 4.02 4.42 16.03
C THR A 392 3.59 3.11 16.70
N ILE A 393 2.31 2.97 17.04
CA ILE A 393 1.76 1.72 17.57
C ILE A 393 1.79 0.63 16.51
N ARG A 394 1.45 0.92 15.26
CA ARG A 394 1.52 -0.04 14.14
C ARG A 394 2.94 -0.59 13.99
N ALA A 395 3.94 0.29 13.99
CA ALA A 395 5.35 -0.11 13.96
C ALA A 395 5.76 -0.93 15.20
N ALA A 396 5.29 -0.56 16.40
CA ALA A 396 5.58 -1.28 17.64
C ALA A 396 4.85 -2.63 17.74
N ALA A 397 3.69 -2.75 17.10
CA ALA A 397 2.91 -3.97 17.05
C ALA A 397 3.59 -5.02 16.18
N GLY A 398 4.38 -4.63 15.17
CA GLY A 398 4.99 -5.56 14.21
C GLY A 398 3.93 -6.20 13.32
N GLY A 399 4.04 -6.06 11.99
CA GLY A 399 3.11 -6.72 11.09
C GLY A 399 3.21 -8.25 11.21
N SER A 400 2.17 -8.94 10.76
CA SER A 400 2.09 -10.40 10.83
C SER A 400 3.21 -11.09 10.04
N ALA A 401 3.67 -10.49 8.93
CA ALA A 401 4.81 -10.98 8.16
C ALA A 401 6.15 -10.78 8.89
N GLU A 402 6.35 -9.65 9.56
CA GLU A 402 7.53 -9.41 10.40
C GLU A 402 7.54 -10.32 11.63
N PHE A 403 6.39 -10.58 12.23
CA PHE A 403 6.27 -11.57 13.30
C PHE A 403 6.72 -12.96 12.80
N ALA A 404 6.21 -13.38 11.64
CA ALA A 404 6.57 -14.66 11.03
C ALA A 404 8.07 -14.72 10.66
N ALA A 405 8.63 -13.66 10.08
CA ALA A 405 10.06 -13.58 9.78
C ALA A 405 10.91 -13.68 11.06
N ASN A 406 10.50 -13.04 12.16
CA ASN A 406 11.19 -13.16 13.45
C ASN A 406 11.10 -14.57 14.05
N VAL A 407 9.95 -15.25 13.92
CA VAL A 407 9.84 -16.67 14.26
C VAL A 407 10.83 -17.51 13.45
N GLU A 408 10.96 -17.22 12.16
CA GLU A 408 11.89 -17.91 11.27
C GLU A 408 13.37 -17.58 11.57
N PHE A 409 13.71 -16.36 11.97
CA PHE A 409 15.05 -16.02 12.49
C PHE A 409 15.40 -16.84 13.73
N ILE A 410 14.47 -16.97 14.69
CA ILE A 410 14.65 -17.83 15.87
C ILE A 410 14.95 -19.27 15.42
N ARG A 411 14.17 -19.83 14.49
CA ARG A 411 14.40 -21.19 13.96
C ARG A 411 15.80 -21.33 13.35
N GLY A 412 16.22 -20.36 12.54
CA GLY A 412 17.54 -20.34 11.91
C GLY A 412 18.69 -20.40 12.94
N HIS A 413 18.64 -19.56 13.98
CA HIS A 413 19.64 -19.61 15.04
C HIS A 413 19.62 -20.94 15.80
N LEU A 414 18.44 -21.49 16.12
CA LEU A 414 18.34 -22.77 16.83
C LEU A 414 18.89 -23.95 16.01
N GLU A 415 18.73 -23.94 14.69
CA GLU A 415 19.38 -24.90 13.77
C GLU A 415 20.91 -24.79 13.86
N LYS A 416 21.46 -23.57 13.85
CA LYS A 416 22.91 -23.35 14.03
C LYS A 416 23.41 -23.71 15.42
N ALA A 417 22.59 -23.55 16.45
CA ALA A 417 22.92 -24.03 17.79
C ALA A 417 23.06 -25.56 17.82
N ILE A 418 22.16 -26.29 17.17
CA ILE A 418 22.24 -27.76 17.02
C ILE A 418 23.49 -28.16 16.22
N GLU A 419 23.70 -27.57 15.03
CA GLU A 419 24.85 -27.89 14.17
C GLU A 419 26.18 -27.72 14.93
N ASN A 420 26.35 -26.58 15.59
CA ASN A 420 27.56 -26.29 16.35
C ASN A 420 27.70 -27.19 17.59
N LYS A 421 26.59 -27.54 18.25
CA LYS A 421 26.62 -28.48 19.38
C LYS A 421 27.08 -29.87 18.92
N ASN A 422 26.53 -30.36 17.81
CA ASN A 422 26.90 -31.63 17.19
C ASN A 422 28.37 -31.65 16.74
N ALA A 423 28.89 -30.52 16.26
CA ALA A 423 30.30 -30.35 15.91
C ALA A 423 31.22 -30.10 17.12
N ASN A 424 30.69 -30.08 18.35
CA ASN A 424 31.40 -29.73 19.58
C ASN A 424 32.06 -28.33 19.56
N ARG A 425 31.46 -27.39 18.83
CA ARG A 425 31.82 -25.96 18.76
C ARG A 425 31.00 -25.16 19.78
N ILE A 426 31.26 -25.41 21.06
CA ILE A 426 30.43 -24.90 22.17
C ILE A 426 30.26 -23.37 22.18
N PRO A 427 31.30 -22.53 21.92
CA PRO A 427 31.11 -21.08 21.90
C PRO A 427 30.12 -20.61 20.83
N LEU A 428 30.15 -21.20 19.63
CA LEU A 428 29.20 -20.87 18.56
C LEU A 428 27.81 -21.38 18.89
N ALA A 429 27.69 -22.59 19.45
CA ALA A 429 26.40 -23.11 19.89
C ALA A 429 25.75 -22.18 20.94
N ALA A 430 26.57 -21.65 21.87
CA ALA A 430 26.10 -20.71 22.88
C ALA A 430 25.71 -19.34 22.30
N ALA A 431 26.46 -18.82 21.34
CA ALA A 431 26.10 -17.58 20.64
C ALA A 431 24.73 -17.72 19.95
N HIS A 432 24.57 -18.76 19.12
CA HIS A 432 23.33 -19.02 18.39
C HIS A 432 22.14 -19.33 19.30
N ALA A 433 22.33 -20.02 20.44
CA ALA A 433 21.24 -20.17 21.39
C ALA A 433 20.89 -18.87 22.14
N GLY A 434 21.83 -17.92 22.19
CA GLY A 434 21.66 -16.61 22.82
C GLY A 434 20.99 -15.56 21.92
N HIS A 435 21.27 -15.56 20.61
CA HIS A 435 20.73 -14.57 19.66
C HIS A 435 19.19 -14.47 19.69
N PRO A 436 18.42 -15.58 19.72
CA PRO A 436 16.98 -15.51 19.91
C PRO A 436 16.58 -14.67 21.14
N VAL A 437 17.27 -14.84 22.27
CA VAL A 437 16.95 -14.14 23.53
C VAL A 437 17.40 -12.69 23.50
N GLU A 438 18.60 -12.42 22.97
CA GLU A 438 19.22 -11.10 23.05
C GLU A 438 18.73 -10.12 21.97
N GLU A 439 18.29 -10.63 20.82
CA GLU A 439 18.11 -9.80 19.62
C GLU A 439 16.74 -9.94 18.95
N VAL A 440 16.11 -11.13 19.02
CA VAL A 440 14.89 -11.42 18.25
C VAL A 440 13.64 -11.48 19.12
N TYR A 441 13.70 -12.08 20.32
CA TYR A 441 12.51 -12.43 21.11
C TYR A 441 11.65 -11.20 21.44
N SER A 442 12.28 -10.08 21.78
CA SER A 442 11.56 -8.83 22.09
C SER A 442 10.72 -8.31 20.93
N LEU A 443 11.03 -8.71 19.69
CA LEU A 443 10.29 -8.32 18.48
C LEU A 443 9.00 -9.13 18.29
N ILE A 444 8.89 -10.30 18.94
CA ILE A 444 7.69 -11.17 18.86
C ILE A 444 6.86 -11.16 20.15
N THR A 445 7.40 -10.66 21.26
CA THR A 445 6.73 -10.66 22.57
C THR A 445 5.36 -9.97 22.52
N VAL A 446 5.27 -8.82 21.85
CA VAL A 446 4.03 -8.02 21.84
C VAL A 446 2.88 -8.73 21.11
N PRO A 447 3.03 -9.16 19.84
CA PRO A 447 2.00 -9.93 19.17
C PRO A 447 1.65 -11.22 19.92
N LEU A 448 2.67 -11.96 20.37
CA LEU A 448 2.46 -13.26 21.00
C LEU A 448 1.76 -13.14 22.34
N SER A 449 2.20 -12.25 23.23
CA SER A 449 1.57 -12.07 24.54
C SER A 449 0.12 -11.57 24.43
N SER A 450 -0.18 -10.81 23.38
CA SER A 450 -1.54 -10.35 23.08
C SER A 450 -2.45 -11.49 22.62
N ALA A 451 -1.92 -12.42 21.82
CA ALA A 451 -2.67 -13.58 21.32
C ALA A 451 -2.76 -14.72 22.35
N ASP A 452 -1.65 -15.04 23.02
CA ASP A 452 -1.52 -16.08 24.03
C ASP A 452 -0.36 -15.76 25.02
N ALA A 453 -0.71 -15.07 26.11
CA ALA A 453 0.24 -14.70 27.17
C ALA A 453 0.89 -15.90 27.90
N GLU A 454 0.21 -17.06 27.96
CA GLU A 454 0.79 -18.24 28.60
C GLU A 454 1.83 -18.89 27.68
N LEU A 455 1.60 -18.87 26.37
CA LEU A 455 2.54 -19.32 25.37
C LEU A 455 3.78 -18.42 25.28
N ASP A 456 3.60 -17.09 25.36
CA ASP A 456 4.71 -16.12 25.45
C ASP A 456 5.63 -16.45 26.64
N GLU A 457 5.10 -16.56 27.86
CA GLU A 457 5.92 -16.87 29.04
C GLU A 457 6.65 -18.23 28.91
N GLN A 458 5.99 -19.22 28.32
CA GLN A 458 6.58 -20.54 28.09
C GLN A 458 7.72 -20.49 27.07
N LEU A 459 7.54 -19.79 25.96
CA LEU A 459 8.52 -19.68 24.90
C LEU A 459 9.76 -18.89 25.36
N ASP A 460 9.58 -17.74 26.01
CA ASP A 460 10.68 -16.97 26.62
C ASP A 460 11.49 -17.85 27.58
N SER A 461 10.79 -18.51 28.52
CA SER A 461 11.43 -19.38 29.50
C SER A 461 12.19 -20.54 28.85
N ALA A 462 11.67 -21.12 27.77
CA ALA A 462 12.30 -22.21 27.05
C ALA A 462 13.59 -21.75 26.33
N LEU A 463 13.53 -20.63 25.61
CA LEU A 463 14.68 -20.02 24.94
C LEU A 463 15.78 -19.64 25.94
N VAL A 464 15.43 -18.94 27.02
CA VAL A 464 16.37 -18.55 28.09
C VAL A 464 16.98 -19.78 28.76
N THR A 465 16.20 -20.85 28.98
CA THR A 465 16.70 -22.08 29.59
C THR A 465 17.70 -22.79 28.68
N LEU A 466 17.40 -22.88 27.39
CA LEU A 466 18.31 -23.46 26.39
C LEU A 466 19.61 -22.66 26.33
N ALA A 467 19.53 -21.34 26.15
CA ALA A 467 20.70 -20.45 26.07
C ALA A 467 21.63 -20.61 27.27
N ASN A 468 21.08 -20.64 28.49
CA ASN A 468 21.86 -20.75 29.73
C ASN A 468 22.45 -22.14 29.99
N SER A 469 21.90 -23.20 29.38
CA SER A 469 22.25 -24.59 29.70
C SER A 469 22.98 -25.31 28.57
N ILE A 470 23.04 -24.72 27.38
CA ILE A 470 23.52 -25.39 26.15
C ILE A 470 24.96 -25.90 26.26
N ASP A 471 25.80 -25.32 27.11
CA ASP A 471 27.16 -25.79 27.36
C ASP A 471 27.20 -27.18 28.02
N THR A 472 26.26 -27.44 28.94
CA THR A 472 26.19 -28.66 29.75
C THR A 472 25.31 -29.75 29.15
N LEU A 473 24.31 -29.39 28.33
CA LEU A 473 23.42 -30.35 27.69
C LEU A 473 24.20 -31.26 26.71
N SER A 474 23.72 -32.48 26.50
CA SER A 474 24.15 -33.32 25.38
C SER A 474 23.53 -32.85 24.06
N ALA A 475 24.10 -33.26 22.93
CA ALA A 475 23.54 -32.93 21.61
C ALA A 475 22.06 -33.35 21.47
N SER A 476 21.70 -34.56 21.92
CA SER A 476 20.32 -35.04 21.89
C SER A 476 19.37 -34.27 22.80
N GLU A 477 19.87 -33.72 23.92
CA GLU A 477 19.06 -32.88 24.80
C GLU A 477 18.82 -31.50 24.18
N VAL A 478 19.82 -30.94 23.47
CA VAL A 478 19.66 -29.70 22.70
C VAL A 478 18.65 -29.89 21.57
N GLU A 479 18.78 -30.96 20.78
CA GLU A 479 17.82 -31.29 19.71
C GLU A 479 16.40 -31.45 20.24
N SER A 480 16.23 -32.10 21.40
CA SER A 480 14.91 -32.23 22.05
C SER A 480 14.35 -30.88 22.51
N ALA A 481 15.17 -30.03 23.12
CA ALA A 481 14.74 -28.72 23.59
C ALA A 481 14.34 -27.81 22.42
N VAL A 482 15.11 -27.81 21.33
CA VAL A 482 14.78 -27.06 20.11
C VAL A 482 13.51 -27.58 19.46
N ALA A 483 13.27 -28.90 19.45
CA ALA A 483 12.01 -29.44 18.95
C ALA A 483 10.79 -28.97 19.75
N ASP A 484 10.92 -28.91 21.09
CA ASP A 484 9.86 -28.39 21.96
C ASP A 484 9.64 -26.88 21.71
N ILE A 485 10.70 -26.10 21.54
CA ILE A 485 10.62 -24.67 21.20
C ILE A 485 9.98 -24.46 19.82
N ASN A 486 10.33 -25.27 18.82
CA ASN A 486 9.74 -25.15 17.48
C ASN A 486 8.23 -25.45 17.50
N ALA A 487 7.77 -26.39 18.33
CA ALA A 487 6.34 -26.61 18.52
C ALA A 487 5.64 -25.38 19.14
N MET A 488 6.27 -24.72 20.12
CA MET A 488 5.76 -23.46 20.67
C MET A 488 5.74 -22.33 19.63
N LEU A 489 6.74 -22.28 18.74
CA LEU A 489 6.77 -21.33 17.62
C LEU A 489 5.70 -21.63 16.57
N ASP A 490 5.37 -22.90 16.31
CA ASP A 490 4.21 -23.28 15.46
C ASP A 490 2.90 -22.81 16.10
N ASP A 491 2.73 -23.02 17.41
CA ASP A 491 1.56 -22.54 18.15
C ASP A 491 1.49 -20.99 18.14
N ALA A 492 2.63 -20.31 18.24
CA ALA A 492 2.73 -18.86 18.20
C ALA A 492 2.32 -18.31 16.83
N MET A 493 2.78 -18.94 15.75
CA MET A 493 2.36 -18.63 14.38
C MET A 493 0.85 -18.80 14.21
N ALA A 494 0.29 -19.91 14.68
CA ALA A 494 -1.15 -20.15 14.60
C ALA A 494 -1.98 -19.13 15.41
N ALA A 495 -1.47 -18.69 16.56
CA ALA A 495 -2.15 -17.73 17.43
C ALA A 495 -2.11 -16.29 16.89
N VAL A 496 -0.97 -15.86 16.36
CA VAL A 496 -0.73 -14.47 15.94
C VAL A 496 -1.11 -14.24 14.48
N VAL A 497 -0.73 -15.15 13.58
CA VAL A 497 -0.90 -14.98 12.13
C VAL A 497 -2.20 -15.64 11.65
N GLY A 498 -2.59 -16.76 12.24
CA GLY A 498 -3.83 -17.45 11.88
C GLY A 498 -3.88 -17.90 10.42
N ASN A 499 -4.99 -17.67 9.72
CA ASN A 499 -5.19 -18.16 8.35
C ASN A 499 -4.35 -17.40 7.30
N GLU A 500 -3.86 -16.19 7.61
CA GLU A 500 -3.01 -15.41 6.70
C GLU A 500 -1.75 -16.20 6.32
N SER A 501 -1.24 -17.07 7.21
CA SER A 501 -0.06 -17.90 6.96
C SER A 501 -0.23 -18.91 5.82
N SER A 502 -1.44 -19.08 5.29
CA SER A 502 -1.74 -19.97 4.15
C SER A 502 -1.70 -19.26 2.80
N LYS A 503 -1.61 -17.93 2.80
CA LYS A 503 -1.57 -17.13 1.57
C LYS A 503 -0.14 -17.12 0.99
N PRO A 504 0.04 -17.40 -0.31
CA PRO A 504 1.35 -17.37 -0.95
C PRO A 504 2.05 -16.01 -0.83
N GLU A 505 1.34 -14.90 -1.04
CA GLU A 505 1.86 -13.54 -0.95
C GLU A 505 2.38 -13.20 0.46
N PHE A 506 1.74 -13.75 1.51
CA PHE A 506 2.21 -13.61 2.88
C PHE A 506 3.55 -14.33 3.06
N GLY A 507 3.64 -15.58 2.60
CA GLY A 507 4.88 -16.36 2.66
C GLY A 507 6.01 -15.72 1.84
N ALA A 508 5.69 -15.14 0.69
CA ALA A 508 6.65 -14.41 -0.15
C ALA A 508 7.24 -13.20 0.58
N MET A 509 6.43 -12.40 1.26
CA MET A 509 6.92 -11.29 2.08
C MET A 509 7.84 -11.77 3.22
N VAL A 510 7.51 -12.89 3.87
CA VAL A 510 8.39 -13.49 4.89
C VAL A 510 9.75 -13.87 4.29
N VAL A 511 9.76 -14.45 3.08
CA VAL A 511 11.00 -14.76 2.35
C VAL A 511 11.83 -13.49 2.10
N VAL A 512 11.21 -12.41 1.60
CA VAL A 512 11.89 -11.13 1.35
C VAL A 512 12.56 -10.60 2.63
N LEU A 513 11.84 -10.57 3.75
CA LEU A 513 12.38 -10.07 5.03
C LEU A 513 13.58 -10.91 5.53
N LEU A 514 13.51 -12.24 5.36
CA LEU A 514 14.61 -13.14 5.70
C LEU A 514 15.84 -12.86 4.83
N LEU A 515 15.66 -12.66 3.52
CA LEU A 515 16.74 -12.42 2.56
C LEU A 515 17.39 -11.05 2.74
N GLN A 516 16.60 -9.98 2.95
CA GLN A 516 17.13 -8.64 3.26
C GLN A 516 17.98 -8.64 4.53
N THR A 517 17.57 -9.39 5.56
CA THR A 517 18.38 -9.51 6.78
C THR A 517 19.64 -10.34 6.51
N ALA A 518 19.52 -11.44 5.76
CA ALA A 518 20.67 -12.26 5.39
C ALA A 518 21.72 -11.51 4.55
N GLU A 519 21.30 -10.55 3.73
CA GLU A 519 22.17 -9.64 2.99
C GLU A 519 23.10 -8.88 3.94
N VAL A 520 22.52 -8.24 4.96
CA VAL A 520 23.25 -7.44 5.95
C VAL A 520 24.24 -8.33 6.71
N GLU A 521 23.78 -9.46 7.23
CA GLU A 521 24.62 -10.38 8.00
C GLU A 521 25.79 -10.93 7.14
N TYR A 522 25.52 -11.28 5.87
CA TYR A 522 26.58 -11.77 4.97
C TYR A 522 27.61 -10.67 4.65
N GLY A 523 27.16 -9.43 4.45
CA GLY A 523 28.01 -8.27 4.22
C GLY A 523 28.95 -7.95 5.38
N GLU A 524 28.53 -8.22 6.62
CA GLU A 524 29.40 -8.13 7.80
C GLU A 524 30.34 -9.36 7.93
N ALA A 525 29.89 -10.52 7.45
CA ALA A 525 30.55 -11.80 7.61
C ALA A 525 31.75 -12.06 6.68
N VAL A 526 31.72 -11.58 5.44
CA VAL A 526 32.68 -11.95 4.39
C VAL A 526 33.37 -10.74 3.79
N ALA A 527 34.69 -10.81 3.67
CA ALA A 527 35.48 -9.82 2.95
C ALA A 527 36.70 -10.46 2.27
N ASN A 528 36.94 -10.15 0.99
CA ASN A 528 38.08 -10.66 0.21
C ASN A 528 38.11 -12.20 0.14
N GLY A 529 36.94 -12.82 -0.07
CA GLY A 529 36.76 -14.27 -0.17
C GLY A 529 37.04 -15.04 1.13
N GLN A 530 37.02 -14.35 2.27
CA GLN A 530 37.28 -14.92 3.59
C GLN A 530 36.16 -14.58 4.56
N ILE A 531 35.80 -15.54 5.41
CA ILE A 531 34.91 -15.32 6.53
C ILE A 531 35.70 -14.53 7.59
N VAL A 532 35.30 -13.30 7.84
CA VAL A 532 35.88 -12.39 8.85
C VAL A 532 35.10 -12.42 10.15
N GLU A 533 33.79 -12.69 10.11
CA GLU A 533 32.92 -12.92 11.28
C GLU A 533 32.15 -14.25 11.09
N GLU A 534 32.56 -15.31 11.82
CA GLU A 534 31.98 -16.67 11.66
C GLU A 534 30.54 -16.78 12.16
N ILE A 535 30.15 -15.95 13.14
CA ILE A 535 28.79 -15.92 13.69
C ILE A 535 27.83 -15.35 12.65
N GLU A 536 28.11 -14.15 12.12
CA GLU A 536 27.27 -13.51 11.09
C GLU A 536 27.19 -14.34 9.80
N TYR A 537 28.28 -15.05 9.45
CA TYR A 537 28.24 -15.98 8.33
C TYR A 537 27.24 -17.12 8.56
N GLN A 538 27.18 -17.64 9.79
CA GLN A 538 26.25 -18.70 10.16
C GLN A 538 24.81 -18.19 10.22
N ASP A 539 24.59 -16.97 10.71
CA ASP A 539 23.26 -16.33 10.74
C ASP A 539 22.73 -16.07 9.34
N ALA A 540 23.51 -15.42 8.47
CA ALA A 540 23.15 -15.21 7.06
C ALA A 540 22.79 -16.54 6.37
N SER A 541 23.63 -17.56 6.52
CA SER A 541 23.37 -18.87 5.90
C SER A 541 22.14 -19.58 6.47
N ALA A 542 21.81 -19.36 7.75
CA ALA A 542 20.61 -19.90 8.37
C ALA A 542 19.36 -19.19 7.82
N PHE A 543 19.38 -17.87 7.74
CA PHE A 543 18.24 -17.08 7.25
C PHE A 543 17.95 -17.36 5.78
N MET A 544 18.98 -17.49 4.94
CA MET A 544 18.83 -17.96 3.55
C MET A 544 18.24 -19.37 3.48
N HIS A 545 18.63 -20.27 4.40
CA HIS A 545 18.03 -21.60 4.46
C HIS A 545 16.56 -21.56 4.88
N ARG A 546 16.21 -20.74 5.88
CA ARG A 546 14.82 -20.55 6.31
C ARG A 546 13.98 -19.94 5.19
N ALA A 547 14.52 -19.01 4.42
CA ALA A 547 13.87 -18.45 3.24
C ALA A 547 13.47 -19.54 2.23
N VAL A 548 14.37 -20.49 1.93
CA VAL A 548 14.05 -21.66 1.08
C VAL A 548 12.92 -22.49 1.69
N VAL A 549 12.96 -22.75 3.00
CA VAL A 549 11.92 -23.55 3.68
C VAL A 549 10.54 -22.88 3.59
N VAL A 550 10.47 -21.56 3.75
CA VAL A 550 9.22 -20.80 3.62
C VAL A 550 8.75 -20.79 2.16
N PHE A 551 9.66 -20.59 1.21
CA PHE A 551 9.36 -20.56 -0.23
C PHE A 551 8.71 -21.84 -0.75
N GLU A 552 9.07 -23.02 -0.22
CA GLU A 552 8.40 -24.29 -0.56
C GLU A 552 6.88 -24.27 -0.30
N GLY A 553 6.43 -23.49 0.68
CA GLY A 553 5.01 -23.25 0.95
C GLY A 553 4.35 -22.25 0.00
N VAL A 554 5.13 -21.36 -0.60
CA VAL A 554 4.70 -20.32 -1.54
C VAL A 554 4.58 -20.86 -2.96
N ARG A 555 5.46 -21.80 -3.34
CA ARG A 555 5.62 -22.34 -4.70
C ARG A 555 4.30 -22.71 -5.41
N GLY A 556 3.35 -23.30 -4.68
CA GLY A 556 2.07 -23.71 -5.25
C GLY A 556 1.13 -22.57 -5.67
N GLY A 557 1.47 -21.33 -5.31
CA GLY A 557 0.69 -20.11 -5.57
C GLY A 557 1.15 -19.28 -6.77
N MET A 558 2.21 -19.70 -7.49
CA MET A 558 2.75 -19.01 -8.66
C MET A 558 2.81 -19.94 -9.88
N ASP A 559 3.12 -19.40 -11.06
CA ASP A 559 3.33 -20.21 -12.27
C ASP A 559 4.63 -21.04 -12.15
N GLU A 560 4.63 -22.19 -12.84
CA GLU A 560 5.68 -23.21 -12.68
C GLU A 560 7.03 -22.69 -13.16
N HIS A 561 7.02 -21.79 -14.15
CA HIS A 561 8.21 -21.17 -14.73
C HIS A 561 8.91 -20.24 -13.71
N GLU A 562 8.16 -19.30 -13.15
CA GLU A 562 8.62 -18.33 -12.15
C GLU A 562 9.07 -19.07 -10.86
N ALA A 563 8.41 -20.16 -10.50
CA ALA A 563 8.85 -21.03 -9.39
C ALA A 563 10.18 -21.75 -9.68
N GLU A 564 10.39 -22.23 -10.91
CA GLU A 564 11.64 -22.88 -11.33
C GLU A 564 12.80 -21.88 -11.37
N GLU A 565 12.53 -20.64 -11.77
CA GLU A 565 13.48 -19.54 -11.75
C GLU A 565 13.99 -19.23 -10.33
N ILE A 566 13.08 -19.02 -9.38
CA ILE A 566 13.46 -18.74 -7.99
C ILE A 566 14.26 -19.90 -7.37
N ASP A 567 13.92 -21.16 -7.68
CA ASP A 567 14.71 -22.33 -7.27
C ASP A 567 16.15 -22.26 -7.79
N GLU A 568 16.31 -21.86 -9.05
CA GLU A 568 17.62 -21.71 -9.67
C GLU A 568 18.43 -20.62 -8.98
N PHE A 569 17.82 -19.47 -8.63
CA PHE A 569 18.51 -18.45 -7.84
C PHE A 569 18.89 -18.92 -6.45
N PHE A 570 18.02 -19.63 -5.74
CA PHE A 570 18.39 -20.22 -4.45
C PHE A 570 19.55 -21.21 -4.58
N ALA A 571 19.58 -22.03 -5.64
CA ALA A 571 20.69 -22.93 -5.91
C ALA A 571 22.00 -22.18 -6.20
N GLN A 572 21.93 -21.10 -6.96
CA GLN A 572 23.07 -20.24 -7.27
C GLN A 572 23.59 -19.50 -6.03
N LEU A 573 22.69 -18.93 -5.22
CA LEU A 573 22.98 -18.29 -3.94
C LEU A 573 23.71 -19.25 -3.00
N ASN A 574 23.19 -20.46 -2.82
CA ASN A 574 23.82 -21.46 -1.97
C ASN A 574 25.24 -21.86 -2.46
N SER A 575 25.44 -21.94 -3.78
CA SER A 575 26.75 -22.17 -4.37
C SER A 575 27.72 -21.01 -4.11
N ALA A 576 27.26 -19.77 -4.30
CA ALA A 576 28.04 -18.55 -4.09
C ALA A 576 28.44 -18.37 -2.61
N VAL A 577 27.50 -18.56 -1.68
CA VAL A 577 27.75 -18.55 -0.23
C VAL A 577 28.79 -19.61 0.15
N SER A 578 28.68 -20.84 -0.39
CA SER A 578 29.65 -21.92 -0.14
C SER A 578 31.06 -21.57 -0.65
N ALA A 579 31.12 -20.90 -1.81
CA ALA A 579 32.36 -20.38 -2.40
C ALA A 579 32.93 -19.17 -1.66
N LYS A 580 32.17 -18.57 -0.73
CA LYS A 580 32.50 -17.29 -0.06
C LYS A 580 32.68 -16.19 -1.10
N ALA A 581 31.72 -16.10 -2.02
CA ALA A 581 31.64 -14.99 -2.96
C ALA A 581 31.66 -13.65 -2.22
N GLU A 582 32.10 -12.59 -2.90
CA GLU A 582 32.05 -11.24 -2.33
C GLU A 582 30.59 -10.81 -2.10
N PRO A 583 30.31 -9.95 -1.09
CA PRO A 583 28.96 -9.52 -0.77
C PRO A 583 28.17 -8.99 -1.96
N GLU A 584 28.81 -8.26 -2.88
CA GLU A 584 28.13 -7.71 -4.06
C GLU A 584 27.47 -8.80 -4.90
N GLN A 585 28.14 -9.95 -5.10
CA GLN A 585 27.56 -11.07 -5.85
C GLN A 585 26.40 -11.74 -5.09
N ILE A 586 26.45 -11.75 -3.76
CA ILE A 586 25.35 -12.28 -2.93
C ILE A 586 24.15 -11.33 -3.01
N ASN A 587 24.39 -10.02 -2.92
CA ASN A 587 23.34 -9.01 -3.01
C ASN A 587 22.59 -9.08 -4.34
N THR A 588 23.29 -9.23 -5.48
CA THR A 588 22.66 -9.43 -6.78
C THR A 588 21.74 -10.67 -6.79
N LEU A 589 22.21 -11.81 -6.26
CA LEU A 589 21.40 -13.04 -6.20
C LEU A 589 20.21 -12.94 -5.24
N LEU A 590 20.35 -12.22 -4.13
CA LEU A 590 19.24 -11.94 -3.21
C LEU A 590 18.22 -10.99 -3.85
N GLY A 591 18.71 -9.96 -4.55
CA GLY A 591 17.92 -9.00 -5.33
C GLY A 591 17.03 -9.71 -6.34
N GLY A 592 17.58 -10.57 -7.18
CA GLY A 592 16.78 -11.35 -8.14
C GLY A 592 15.66 -12.18 -7.51
N ILE A 593 15.94 -12.86 -6.38
CA ILE A 593 14.87 -13.60 -5.68
C ILE A 593 13.79 -12.64 -5.17
N ILE A 594 14.18 -11.47 -4.66
CA ILE A 594 13.25 -10.47 -4.15
C ILE A 594 12.43 -9.85 -5.28
N HIS A 595 13.06 -9.54 -6.41
CA HIS A 595 12.44 -8.97 -7.60
C HIS A 595 11.40 -9.92 -8.18
N GLU A 596 11.74 -11.19 -8.44
CA GLU A 596 10.79 -12.20 -8.89
C GLU A 596 9.58 -12.35 -7.95
N LEU A 597 9.83 -12.37 -6.64
CA LEU A 597 8.74 -12.45 -5.65
C LEU A 597 7.87 -11.18 -5.66
N ASP A 598 8.48 -10.01 -5.85
CA ASP A 598 7.78 -8.73 -5.94
C ASP A 598 6.95 -8.65 -7.23
N GLU A 599 7.48 -9.09 -8.37
CA GLU A 599 6.75 -9.13 -9.64
C GLU A 599 5.53 -10.05 -9.55
N VAL A 600 5.71 -11.26 -9.04
CA VAL A 600 4.65 -12.28 -8.97
C VAL A 600 3.53 -11.88 -8.00
N PHE A 601 3.87 -11.31 -6.85
CA PHE A 601 2.90 -11.05 -5.77
C PHE A 601 2.58 -9.56 -5.53
N ALA A 602 3.22 -8.64 -6.26
CA ALA A 602 3.10 -7.20 -6.10
C ALA A 602 3.32 -6.74 -4.64
N LEU A 603 4.48 -7.11 -4.07
CA LEU A 603 4.84 -6.88 -2.67
C LEU A 603 5.22 -5.42 -2.37
N GLY A 604 5.62 -4.65 -3.37
CA GLY A 604 6.00 -3.22 -3.28
C GLY A 604 7.32 -2.99 -2.54
N VAL A 605 8.30 -3.88 -2.71
CA VAL A 605 9.56 -3.87 -1.92
C VAL A 605 10.73 -3.20 -2.64
N GLU A 606 10.67 -3.04 -3.96
CA GLU A 606 11.74 -2.39 -4.73
C GLU A 606 11.48 -0.90 -5.03
N ASP A 607 12.45 -0.06 -4.69
CA ASP A 607 12.58 1.33 -5.15
C ASP A 607 13.88 1.41 -5.97
N SER A 608 13.83 1.21 -7.29
CA SER A 608 15.03 1.32 -8.15
C SER A 608 14.92 2.46 -9.17
N GLU A 609 16.04 3.16 -9.43
CA GLU A 609 16.16 4.11 -10.53
C GLU A 609 16.28 3.32 -11.84
N GLU A 610 15.15 2.96 -12.44
CA GLU A 610 15.09 2.09 -13.62
C GLU A 610 15.60 2.78 -14.91
N LEU A 611 16.35 2.02 -15.72
CA LEU A 611 16.67 2.40 -17.10
C LEU A 611 15.41 2.25 -17.99
N ASP A 612 15.37 2.90 -19.16
CA ASP A 612 14.36 2.53 -20.15
C ASP A 612 14.68 1.16 -20.76
N GLY A 613 13.68 0.46 -21.30
CA GLY A 613 13.87 -0.90 -21.83
C GLY A 613 14.92 -1.01 -22.94
N TRP A 614 15.27 0.09 -23.62
CA TRP A 614 16.40 0.10 -24.56
C TRP A 614 17.74 0.26 -23.86
N GLY A 615 17.79 1.05 -22.79
CA GLY A 615 18.91 1.21 -21.88
C GLY A 615 19.31 -0.11 -21.23
N TYR A 616 18.36 -0.89 -20.72
CA TYR A 616 18.62 -2.24 -20.21
C TYR A 616 19.26 -3.12 -21.28
N ILE A 617 18.66 -3.21 -22.48
CA ILE A 617 19.23 -4.01 -23.58
C ILE A 617 20.65 -3.56 -23.95
N ASP A 618 20.94 -2.26 -23.99
CA ASP A 618 22.29 -1.79 -24.27
C ASP A 618 23.27 -2.18 -23.15
N HIS A 619 22.87 -2.04 -21.89
CA HIS A 619 23.74 -2.34 -20.75
C HIS A 619 24.01 -3.85 -20.61
N ILE A 620 23.00 -4.70 -20.81
CA ILE A 620 23.13 -6.16 -20.88
C ILE A 620 24.23 -6.55 -21.88
N LYS A 621 24.19 -5.96 -23.08
CA LYS A 621 25.16 -6.28 -24.13
C LYS A 621 26.58 -5.84 -23.76
N GLU A 622 26.74 -4.75 -23.02
CA GLU A 622 28.03 -4.29 -22.50
C GLU A 622 28.58 -5.29 -21.46
N LEU A 623 27.77 -5.67 -20.48
CA LEU A 623 28.13 -6.64 -19.45
C LEU A 623 28.49 -8.01 -20.05
N LEU A 624 27.73 -8.48 -21.05
CA LEU A 624 28.03 -9.71 -21.77
C LEU A 624 29.35 -9.64 -22.55
N ASP A 625 29.69 -8.50 -23.15
CA ASP A 625 30.99 -8.29 -23.80
C ASP A 625 32.14 -8.33 -22.77
N GLU A 626 31.97 -7.69 -21.61
CA GLU A 626 32.93 -7.73 -20.51
C GLU A 626 33.11 -9.14 -19.95
N ALA A 627 32.02 -9.90 -19.77
CA ALA A 627 32.06 -11.29 -19.33
C ALA A 627 32.93 -12.16 -20.25
N VAL A 628 32.80 -11.99 -21.59
CA VAL A 628 33.63 -12.70 -22.57
C VAL A 628 35.10 -12.30 -22.46
N GLU A 629 35.41 -11.02 -22.24
CA GLU A 629 36.79 -10.54 -22.06
C GLU A 629 37.44 -11.14 -20.80
N HIS A 630 36.73 -11.11 -19.67
CA HIS A 630 37.17 -11.70 -18.42
C HIS A 630 37.37 -13.22 -18.55
N TYR A 631 36.46 -13.91 -19.23
CA TYR A 631 36.57 -15.34 -19.46
C TYR A 631 37.80 -15.70 -20.31
N LYS A 632 38.06 -14.95 -21.39
CA LYS A 632 39.27 -15.10 -22.23
C LYS A 632 40.57 -14.84 -21.47
N ALA A 633 40.54 -13.96 -20.47
CA ALA A 633 41.67 -13.68 -19.59
C ALA A 633 41.93 -14.78 -18.55
N GLY A 634 41.03 -15.77 -18.44
CA GLY A 634 41.08 -16.83 -17.43
C GLY A 634 40.44 -16.46 -16.10
N ASN A 635 39.72 -15.33 -16.03
CA ASN A 635 39.01 -14.85 -14.85
C ASN A 635 37.57 -15.38 -14.86
N ALA A 636 37.40 -16.70 -14.76
CA ALA A 636 36.08 -17.34 -14.90
C ALA A 636 35.08 -16.91 -13.81
N ALA A 637 35.54 -16.63 -12.58
CA ALA A 637 34.67 -16.15 -11.51
C ALA A 637 34.08 -14.77 -11.81
N GLU A 638 34.90 -13.85 -12.33
CA GLU A 638 34.46 -12.51 -12.72
C GLU A 638 33.53 -12.55 -13.92
N ALA A 639 33.85 -13.36 -14.92
CA ALA A 639 32.99 -13.58 -16.08
C ALA A 639 31.61 -14.14 -15.68
N ARG A 640 31.59 -15.03 -14.68
CA ARG A 640 30.35 -15.58 -14.13
C ARG A 640 29.54 -14.49 -13.40
N ALA A 641 30.19 -13.64 -12.61
CA ALA A 641 29.51 -12.54 -11.91
C ALA A 641 28.86 -11.57 -12.91
N LEU A 642 29.60 -11.12 -13.93
CA LEU A 642 29.08 -10.23 -14.97
C LEU A 642 27.93 -10.86 -15.78
N ALA A 643 27.97 -12.17 -16.03
CA ALA A 643 26.87 -12.87 -16.71
C ALA A 643 25.59 -12.92 -15.86
N ILE A 644 25.74 -13.02 -14.53
CA ILE A 644 24.62 -12.98 -13.58
C ILE A 644 24.07 -11.56 -13.47
N GLU A 645 24.93 -10.55 -13.34
CA GLU A 645 24.56 -9.13 -13.31
C GLU A 645 23.84 -8.70 -14.60
N ALA A 646 24.31 -9.18 -15.76
CA ALA A 646 23.65 -8.94 -17.03
C ALA A 646 22.22 -9.50 -17.08
N TYR A 647 21.91 -10.50 -16.26
CA TYR A 647 20.58 -11.07 -16.17
C TYR A 647 19.76 -10.39 -15.07
N LEU A 648 20.18 -10.52 -13.81
CA LEU A 648 19.41 -10.10 -12.62
C LEU A 648 19.26 -8.58 -12.57
N ASP A 649 20.36 -7.85 -12.67
CA ASP A 649 20.30 -6.39 -12.54
C ASP A 649 19.77 -5.70 -13.81
N ASN A 650 19.36 -6.46 -14.84
CA ASN A 650 19.03 -5.89 -16.14
C ASN A 650 17.96 -6.60 -17.00
N TYR A 651 18.15 -7.88 -17.34
CA TYR A 651 17.24 -8.59 -18.23
C TYR A 651 15.88 -8.85 -17.57
N GLU A 652 15.90 -9.19 -16.29
CA GLU A 652 14.73 -9.38 -15.42
C GLU A 652 13.72 -8.23 -15.58
N PHE A 653 14.21 -6.98 -15.48
CA PHE A 653 13.41 -5.75 -15.63
C PHE A 653 12.72 -5.55 -16.98
N ILE A 654 13.02 -6.36 -18.00
CA ILE A 654 12.38 -6.28 -19.33
C ILE A 654 11.67 -7.58 -19.71
N GLU A 655 11.61 -8.59 -18.84
CA GLU A 655 11.01 -9.89 -19.16
C GLU A 655 9.51 -9.78 -19.39
N ALA A 656 8.79 -9.14 -18.47
CA ALA A 656 7.34 -8.90 -18.60
C ALA A 656 6.97 -8.25 -19.94
N ASP A 657 7.74 -7.25 -20.36
CA ASP A 657 7.55 -6.52 -21.63
C ASP A 657 7.75 -7.42 -22.85
N ILE A 658 8.78 -8.28 -22.83
CA ILE A 658 9.02 -9.23 -23.91
C ILE A 658 7.93 -10.31 -23.88
N ALA A 659 7.53 -10.77 -22.69
CA ALA A 659 6.57 -11.85 -22.51
C ALA A 659 5.16 -11.47 -22.97
N GLU A 660 4.75 -10.21 -22.82
CA GLU A 660 3.47 -9.71 -23.30
C GLU A 660 3.32 -9.89 -24.83
N GLU A 661 4.40 -9.68 -25.58
CA GLU A 661 4.38 -9.71 -27.05
C GLU A 661 4.88 -11.05 -27.63
N ASP A 662 5.90 -11.66 -27.02
CA ASP A 662 6.55 -12.89 -27.48
C ASP A 662 7.17 -13.69 -26.31
N ARG A 663 6.32 -14.26 -25.45
CA ARG A 663 6.74 -15.16 -24.34
C ARG A 663 7.77 -16.24 -24.75
N PRO A 664 7.65 -16.95 -25.89
CA PRO A 664 8.69 -17.89 -26.31
C PRO A 664 10.05 -17.25 -26.61
N LEU A 665 10.09 -15.96 -27.00
CA LEU A 665 11.35 -15.23 -27.16
C LEU A 665 11.91 -14.83 -25.80
N MET A 666 11.06 -14.37 -24.86
CA MET A 666 11.46 -14.09 -23.48
C MET A 666 12.11 -15.33 -22.85
N GLU A 667 11.37 -16.44 -22.75
CA GLU A 667 11.85 -17.69 -22.14
C GLU A 667 13.14 -18.19 -22.80
N LYS A 668 13.29 -17.97 -24.12
CA LYS A 668 14.52 -18.35 -24.83
C LYS A 668 15.71 -17.51 -24.39
N VAL A 669 15.58 -16.19 -24.35
CA VAL A 669 16.69 -15.29 -23.98
C VAL A 669 17.04 -15.47 -22.52
N GLU A 670 16.04 -15.62 -21.67
CA GLU A 670 16.15 -15.97 -20.26
C GLU A 670 17.01 -17.24 -20.06
N ILE A 671 16.61 -18.36 -20.66
CA ILE A 671 17.34 -19.64 -20.56
C ILE A 671 18.77 -19.51 -21.12
N ASP A 672 18.95 -18.82 -22.25
CA ASP A 672 20.27 -18.65 -22.85
C ASP A 672 21.21 -17.84 -21.93
N MET A 673 20.69 -16.84 -21.21
CA MET A 673 21.43 -15.97 -20.30
C MET A 673 21.62 -16.60 -18.91
N ARG A 674 20.54 -16.88 -18.20
CA ARG A 674 20.54 -17.37 -16.81
C ARG A 674 21.13 -18.76 -16.68
N VAL A 675 20.75 -19.66 -17.59
CA VAL A 675 21.06 -21.10 -17.47
C VAL A 675 22.27 -21.48 -18.32
N GLU A 676 22.18 -21.31 -19.65
CA GLU A 676 23.18 -21.88 -20.56
C GLU A 676 24.54 -21.16 -20.45
N LEU A 677 24.56 -19.83 -20.45
CA LEU A 677 25.81 -19.06 -20.39
C LEU A 677 26.58 -19.32 -19.08
N VAL A 678 25.88 -19.29 -17.94
CA VAL A 678 26.48 -19.57 -16.62
C VAL A 678 27.03 -21.00 -16.57
N GLN A 679 26.28 -21.99 -17.06
CA GLN A 679 26.75 -23.38 -17.13
C GLN A 679 27.99 -23.54 -18.03
N MET A 680 28.05 -22.84 -19.16
CA MET A 680 29.21 -22.89 -20.05
C MET A 680 30.48 -22.35 -19.38
N ILE A 681 30.35 -21.27 -18.60
CA ILE A 681 31.45 -20.68 -17.82
C ILE A 681 31.90 -21.66 -16.72
N ASP A 682 30.96 -22.21 -15.96
CA ASP A 682 31.23 -23.15 -14.86
C ASP A 682 31.88 -24.45 -15.34
N GLN A 683 31.50 -24.93 -16.53
CA GLN A 683 32.08 -26.13 -17.15
C GLN A 683 33.43 -25.89 -17.84
N GLY A 684 33.91 -24.65 -17.90
CA GLY A 684 35.18 -24.33 -18.56
C GLY A 684 35.15 -24.59 -20.06
N ARG A 685 34.02 -24.31 -20.74
CA ARG A 685 33.91 -24.48 -22.20
C ARG A 685 34.94 -23.63 -22.96
N PRO A 686 35.36 -24.02 -24.18
CA PRO A 686 36.26 -23.21 -24.98
C PRO A 686 35.76 -21.77 -25.14
N ALA A 687 36.64 -20.77 -24.94
CA ALA A 687 36.25 -19.35 -25.00
C ALA A 687 35.57 -18.93 -26.30
N SER A 688 35.90 -19.58 -27.43
CA SER A 688 35.23 -19.35 -28.72
C SER A 688 33.78 -19.82 -28.75
N GLU A 689 33.42 -20.81 -27.92
CA GLU A 689 32.03 -21.28 -27.80
C GLU A 689 31.23 -20.34 -26.90
N VAL A 690 31.80 -19.89 -25.77
CA VAL A 690 31.18 -18.88 -24.89
C VAL A 690 30.92 -17.59 -25.65
N GLU A 691 31.92 -17.09 -26.39
CA GLU A 691 31.76 -15.90 -27.25
C GLU A 691 30.67 -16.10 -28.33
N SER A 692 30.59 -17.29 -28.93
CA SER A 692 29.55 -17.57 -29.92
C SER A 692 28.14 -17.63 -29.31
N HIS A 693 28.01 -18.06 -28.06
CA HIS A 693 26.73 -18.09 -27.35
C HIS A 693 26.28 -16.68 -26.97
N VAL A 694 27.21 -15.86 -26.46
CA VAL A 694 26.97 -14.45 -26.17
C VAL A 694 26.53 -13.67 -27.41
N GLU A 695 27.14 -13.90 -28.57
CA GLU A 695 26.70 -13.25 -29.82
C GLU A 695 25.29 -13.69 -30.27
N GLN A 696 24.85 -14.90 -29.89
CA GLN A 696 23.48 -15.36 -30.12
C GLN A 696 22.50 -14.63 -29.19
N ILE A 697 22.80 -14.55 -27.89
CA ILE A 697 22.02 -13.78 -26.91
C ILE A 697 21.84 -12.33 -27.39
N LYS A 698 22.94 -11.67 -27.78
CA LYS A 698 22.92 -10.29 -28.29
C LYS A 698 22.08 -10.13 -29.55
N THR A 699 21.98 -11.18 -30.38
CA THR A 699 21.12 -11.17 -31.56
C THR A 699 19.64 -11.26 -31.17
N ASP A 700 19.31 -12.11 -30.20
CA ASP A 700 17.93 -12.27 -29.73
C ASP A 700 17.47 -11.06 -28.91
N LEU A 701 18.35 -10.42 -28.15
CA LEU A 701 18.10 -9.11 -27.51
C LEU A 701 17.79 -8.00 -28.53
N GLU A 702 18.36 -8.03 -29.72
CA GLU A 702 17.97 -7.10 -30.80
C GLU A 702 16.59 -7.43 -31.41
N VAL A 703 16.15 -8.68 -31.32
CA VAL A 703 14.76 -9.05 -31.64
C VAL A 703 13.83 -8.56 -30.55
N ALA A 704 14.18 -8.77 -29.27
CA ALA A 704 13.44 -8.27 -28.12
C ALA A 704 13.30 -6.74 -28.14
N ARG A 705 14.35 -6.02 -28.52
CA ARG A 705 14.33 -4.54 -28.69
C ARG A 705 13.25 -4.05 -29.66
N ALA A 706 12.78 -4.88 -30.60
CA ALA A 706 11.73 -4.49 -31.53
C ALA A 706 10.33 -4.52 -30.91
N VAL A 707 10.16 -5.21 -29.77
CA VAL A 707 8.91 -5.33 -29.02
C VAL A 707 8.96 -4.54 -27.70
N VAL A 708 10.13 -4.44 -27.07
CA VAL A 708 10.37 -3.57 -25.91
C VAL A 708 10.40 -2.11 -26.36
N THR A 709 9.61 -1.26 -25.70
CA THR A 709 9.51 0.16 -26.06
C THR A 709 10.41 1.03 -25.17
N PRO A 710 10.98 2.13 -25.70
CA PRO A 710 11.80 3.05 -24.90
C PRO A 710 10.96 3.93 -23.95
N GLU A 711 9.64 3.95 -24.12
CA GLU A 711 8.69 4.54 -23.18
C GLU A 711 7.87 3.35 -22.64
N PHE A 712 8.19 2.82 -21.46
CA PHE A 712 7.53 1.69 -20.77
C PHE A 712 6.15 1.28 -21.35
N PRO A 713 5.95 0.00 -21.73
CA PRO A 713 4.62 -0.58 -21.76
C PRO A 713 4.04 -0.62 -20.35
N VAL A 714 2.76 -0.31 -20.25
CA VAL A 714 1.99 -0.13 -19.00
C VAL A 714 1.45 -1.49 -18.52
N ALA A 715 2.21 -2.57 -18.68
CA ALA A 715 1.68 -3.93 -18.52
C ALA A 715 1.90 -4.55 -17.12
N ALA A 716 2.85 -4.06 -16.32
CA ALA A 716 3.04 -4.55 -14.94
C ALA A 716 2.81 -3.50 -13.84
N VAL A 717 2.92 -2.18 -14.12
CA VAL A 717 2.90 -1.14 -13.07
C VAL A 717 1.49 -0.62 -12.70
N ALA A 718 0.44 -1.41 -12.91
CA ALA A 718 -0.90 -1.07 -12.41
C ALA A 718 -1.13 -1.46 -10.94
N ALA A 719 -0.16 -2.11 -10.27
CA ALA A 719 -0.31 -2.60 -8.89
C ALA A 719 0.62 -1.94 -7.84
N ALA A 720 1.75 -1.34 -8.21
CA ALA A 720 2.83 -1.04 -7.26
C ALA A 720 3.07 0.46 -7.01
N LEU A 721 2.07 1.21 -6.52
CA LEU A 721 2.32 2.50 -5.86
C LEU A 721 1.42 2.67 -4.62
N ALA A 722 1.66 1.83 -3.62
CA ALA A 722 1.31 2.12 -2.24
C ALA A 722 2.19 1.25 -1.32
N VAL A 723 2.72 1.86 -0.25
CA VAL A 723 3.45 1.23 0.87
C VAL A 723 4.98 1.12 0.69
N GLY A 724 5.65 2.26 0.55
CA GLY A 724 7.10 2.37 0.75
C GLY A 724 7.42 3.35 1.87
N GLY A 725 7.65 2.87 3.09
CA GLY A 725 8.32 3.70 4.11
C GLY A 725 8.04 3.36 5.56
N ALA A 726 8.68 2.32 6.11
CA ALA A 726 9.07 2.26 7.53
C ALA A 726 9.89 1.00 7.91
N VAL A 727 11.03 0.68 7.27
CA VAL A 727 11.91 -0.39 7.81
C VAL A 727 13.40 -0.01 7.89
N ALA A 728 13.91 0.95 7.11
CA ALA A 728 15.34 1.26 7.11
C ALA A 728 15.87 2.17 8.25
N TYR A 729 15.05 2.66 9.19
CA TYR A 729 15.48 3.75 10.10
C TYR A 729 16.06 3.33 11.47
N THR A 730 15.91 2.08 11.93
CA THR A 730 16.11 1.79 13.37
C THR A 730 17.40 1.07 13.77
N ARG A 731 18.21 0.51 12.85
CA ARG A 731 19.49 -0.15 13.22
C ARG A 731 20.78 0.63 12.90
N PHE A 732 20.72 1.78 12.22
CA PHE A 732 21.93 2.57 11.90
C PHE A 732 22.55 3.32 13.11
N ARG A 733 21.98 3.23 14.33
CA ARG A 733 22.41 4.04 15.48
C ARG A 733 23.21 3.31 16.56
N THR A 734 23.37 1.99 16.52
CA THR A 734 24.05 1.23 17.58
C THR A 734 25.49 0.80 17.25
N SER A 735 25.95 0.79 15.99
CA SER A 735 27.29 0.31 15.63
C SER A 735 28.45 1.33 15.77
N PHE A 736 28.19 2.62 16.06
CA PHE A 736 29.26 3.62 16.30
C PHE A 736 29.53 3.97 17.78
N GLY A 737 29.03 3.15 18.70
CA GLY A 737 29.00 3.47 20.13
C GLY A 737 30.01 2.77 21.05
N ARG A 738 30.88 1.84 20.62
CA ARG A 738 31.87 1.21 21.52
C ARG A 738 33.20 0.89 20.82
N ARG A 739 34.04 1.92 20.66
CA ARG A 739 35.50 1.77 20.73
C ARG A 739 36.01 2.48 21.98
N ALA A 740 36.21 1.70 23.05
CA ALA A 740 37.18 1.93 24.12
C ALA A 740 37.40 0.63 24.90
#